data_AF-A0AAV2YSF2-F1
#
_entry.id   AF-A0AAV2YSF2-F1
#
_cell.length_a   1.000
_cell.length_b   1.000
_cell.length_c   1.000
_cell.angle_alpha   90.00
_cell.angle_beta   90.00
_cell.angle_gamma   90.00
#
_symmetry.space_group_name_H-M   'P 1'
#
loop_
_entity.id
_entity.type
_entity.pdbx_description
1 polymer ?
#
loop_
_entity_poly.entity_id
_entity_poly.type
_entity_poly.pdbx_seq_one_letter_code
_entity_poly.pdbx_strand_id
1 'polypeptide(L)'
;MAPRRSRTRTTKKDQYAGVDAAERAKLGAEAKERGNTAFAAGDHATAIKEFTTAIAYEPTNVIYYSNRSAAYLSAGQATPALQDAKQCIELDANFVKGYARLGAAHFYIKNYAKAVAAYTTGLTKDKGNKAIQAGLTQAQAALQVQEEEISGVEMDEATRKMKRMEIEEKINKARKEREERAKRAEKGFSEVIGIDLGTTYSCVGVWKDGQVEIIANSEGSRTTPSWVAFNETERLIGEAAKIQAASNPSNTVFDAKRIIGRTFNDEIVKKDAAHFPFKIVEGDSDKPLIEVEFKGESKRFTPEEISSMVLTRMKETAEAYLGQKINQAVVTVPAYFNDQQRQSTKDAGSIAGLDVKRIINEPTAAALAYGMDTNAGSDGKACNVLIFDLGGGTFDVSILSIENGIFEVKATGGDTHLGGEDFDNNMVDYLLTEFKRKNRGMDPSTSSRAMRRLRTACESAKRMLSTTTSASVEVDSLFEGVDFSATVTRAKFESLNEELFKRCEETVSKVLADAKMSPEDITDVVLVGGSTRIPKVQTLLSALFGGKELSKSINPDEAVAYGAAVQGAILSGIRNDATNSLLLVDVTPLSLGIETVGKVMSVLIKRNTAIPVRKTRVYTTEEDYQTAVDVCIYEGERACVESNNKLGEFTISGLERAKRGEPQVEVTFEIDANGILNVSARDKKTGAKAETTISNNSGRLSQEDIDRMVSEAEKFKKDDAEMLRRIEARNDLEQFIYRAIEIAREKGETEAENSIRDARDWLEDHEDATLRELEDKKRMLERMIRF
;
A
#
# COMPACT_ATOMS: atom_id res chain seq x y z
N MET A 1 -17.66 -78.31 -33.30
CA MET A 1 -18.54 -77.52 -32.41
C MET A 1 -17.76 -76.31 -31.92
N ALA A 2 -18.08 -75.10 -32.40
CA ALA A 2 -17.44 -73.86 -31.95
C ALA A 2 -18.36 -73.13 -30.94
N PRO A 3 -17.83 -72.45 -29.91
CA PRO A 3 -18.63 -71.86 -28.85
C PRO A 3 -19.25 -70.52 -29.26
N ARG A 4 -20.47 -70.30 -28.76
CA ARG A 4 -21.33 -69.13 -28.98
C ARG A 4 -20.66 -67.81 -28.54
N ARG A 5 -20.66 -66.80 -29.42
CA ARG A 5 -20.45 -65.39 -29.05
C ARG A 5 -21.77 -64.72 -28.68
N SER A 6 -21.75 -64.02 -27.56
CA SER A 6 -22.82 -63.20 -26.98
C SER A 6 -23.19 -62.01 -27.88
N ARG A 7 -24.49 -61.81 -28.09
CA ARG A 7 -25.18 -60.55 -28.47
C ARG A 7 -24.87 -59.45 -27.42
N THR A 8 -24.94 -58.13 -27.58
CA THR A 8 -25.41 -57.15 -28.60
C THR A 8 -25.01 -55.76 -28.06
N ARG A 9 -24.53 -54.82 -28.88
CA ARG A 9 -24.45 -53.39 -28.52
C ARG A 9 -25.22 -52.60 -29.58
N THR A 10 -26.43 -52.17 -29.23
CA THR A 10 -27.29 -51.29 -30.04
C THR A 10 -26.61 -49.92 -30.21
N THR A 11 -26.22 -49.58 -31.44
CA THR A 11 -25.78 -48.24 -31.83
C THR A 11 -27.01 -47.33 -31.91
N LYS A 12 -27.08 -46.27 -31.09
CA LYS A 12 -28.07 -45.20 -31.26
C LYS A 12 -27.85 -44.57 -32.65
N LYS A 13 -28.89 -44.50 -33.48
CA LYS A 13 -28.87 -43.76 -34.76
C LYS A 13 -28.55 -42.29 -34.48
N ASP A 14 -27.58 -41.73 -35.18
CA ASP A 14 -27.29 -40.28 -35.14
C ASP A 14 -28.49 -39.51 -35.72
N GLN A 15 -29.18 -38.77 -34.86
CA GLN A 15 -30.42 -38.06 -35.23
C GLN A 15 -30.19 -36.83 -36.11
N TYR A 16 -28.93 -36.42 -36.33
CA TYR A 16 -28.57 -35.29 -37.20
C TYR A 16 -27.69 -35.70 -38.39
N ALA A 17 -27.71 -36.98 -38.77
CA ALA A 17 -26.94 -37.50 -39.91
C ALA A 17 -27.27 -36.84 -41.26
N GLY A 18 -28.40 -36.12 -41.37
CA GLY A 18 -28.82 -35.37 -42.56
C GLY A 18 -28.46 -33.88 -42.57
N VAL A 19 -27.81 -33.36 -41.52
CA VAL A 19 -27.35 -31.96 -41.43
C VAL A 19 -25.88 -31.91 -41.83
N ASP A 20 -25.49 -30.91 -42.62
CA ASP A 20 -24.10 -30.76 -43.05
C ASP A 20 -23.15 -30.49 -41.86
N ALA A 21 -21.87 -30.82 -42.02
CA ALA A 21 -20.89 -30.73 -40.93
C ALA A 21 -20.62 -29.29 -40.46
N ALA A 22 -20.66 -28.30 -41.36
CA ALA A 22 -20.46 -26.90 -41.03
C ALA A 22 -21.67 -26.33 -40.28
N GLU A 23 -22.88 -26.72 -40.68
CA GLU A 23 -24.11 -26.35 -39.98
C GLU A 23 -24.18 -26.99 -38.58
N ARG A 24 -23.76 -28.26 -38.42
CA ARG A 24 -23.63 -28.90 -37.10
C ARG A 24 -22.63 -28.17 -36.20
N ALA A 25 -21.47 -27.77 -36.73
CA ALA A 25 -20.47 -27.02 -35.98
C ALA A 25 -20.98 -25.65 -35.50
N LYS A 26 -21.70 -24.94 -36.37
CA LYS A 26 -22.34 -23.66 -36.01
C LYS A 26 -23.38 -23.84 -34.90
N LEU A 27 -24.30 -24.78 -35.04
CA LEU A 27 -25.35 -25.05 -34.05
C LEU A 27 -24.77 -25.55 -32.72
N GLY A 28 -23.69 -26.35 -32.77
CA GLY A 28 -22.94 -26.79 -31.60
C GLY A 28 -22.32 -25.62 -30.85
N ALA A 29 -21.68 -24.69 -31.56
CA ALA A 29 -21.07 -23.49 -30.98
C ALA A 29 -22.11 -22.56 -30.34
N GLU A 30 -23.25 -22.36 -30.98
CA GLU A 30 -24.36 -21.55 -30.43
C GLU A 30 -24.93 -22.17 -29.14
N ALA A 31 -25.11 -23.49 -29.11
CA ALA A 31 -25.53 -24.21 -27.90
C ALA A 31 -24.48 -24.11 -26.78
N LYS A 32 -23.19 -24.20 -27.11
CA LYS A 32 -22.09 -23.99 -26.16
C LYS A 32 -22.14 -22.57 -25.56
N GLU A 33 -22.36 -21.52 -26.36
CA GLU A 33 -22.47 -20.15 -25.83
C GLU A 33 -23.66 -19.98 -24.89
N ARG A 34 -24.85 -20.46 -25.27
CA ARG A 34 -26.01 -20.45 -24.34
C ARG A 34 -25.74 -21.20 -23.05
N GLY A 35 -25.05 -22.35 -23.14
CA GLY A 35 -24.63 -23.12 -21.97
C GLY A 35 -23.63 -22.37 -21.09
N ASN A 36 -22.69 -21.63 -21.67
CA ASN A 36 -21.75 -20.78 -20.94
C ASN A 36 -22.47 -19.63 -20.23
N THR A 37 -23.41 -18.96 -20.90
CA THR A 37 -24.23 -17.90 -20.31
C THR A 37 -25.04 -18.42 -19.12
N ALA A 38 -25.72 -19.57 -19.28
CA ALA A 38 -26.47 -20.19 -18.20
C ALA A 38 -25.56 -20.60 -17.02
N PHE A 39 -24.38 -21.15 -17.30
CA PHE A 39 -23.41 -21.52 -16.29
C PHE A 39 -22.90 -20.31 -15.49
N ALA A 40 -22.63 -19.18 -16.16
CA ALA A 40 -22.22 -17.93 -15.53
C ALA A 40 -23.33 -17.32 -14.65
N ALA A 41 -24.60 -17.52 -15.04
CA ALA A 41 -25.77 -17.10 -14.27
C ALA A 41 -26.13 -18.05 -13.10
N GLY A 42 -25.38 -19.15 -12.91
CA GLY A 42 -25.67 -20.16 -11.87
C GLY A 42 -26.80 -21.14 -12.23
N ASP A 43 -27.40 -21.05 -13.42
CA ASP A 43 -28.40 -22.00 -13.91
C ASP A 43 -27.73 -23.26 -14.50
N HIS A 44 -27.30 -24.14 -13.60
CA HIS A 44 -26.59 -25.36 -13.96
C HIS A 44 -27.48 -26.35 -14.73
N ALA A 45 -28.79 -26.36 -14.50
CA ALA A 45 -29.71 -27.26 -15.20
C ALA A 45 -29.81 -26.90 -16.68
N THR A 46 -29.96 -25.61 -16.99
CA THR A 46 -29.96 -25.12 -18.37
C THR A 46 -28.59 -25.28 -19.02
N ALA A 47 -27.49 -25.02 -18.29
CA ALA A 47 -26.15 -25.24 -18.79
C ALA A 47 -25.91 -26.70 -19.21
N ILE A 48 -26.30 -27.68 -18.38
CA ILE A 48 -26.19 -29.11 -18.68
C ILE A 48 -27.00 -29.46 -19.94
N LYS A 49 -28.22 -28.92 -20.05
CA LYS A 49 -29.10 -29.14 -21.20
C LYS A 49 -28.45 -28.62 -22.49
N GLU A 50 -27.97 -27.38 -22.49
CA GLU A 50 -27.38 -26.77 -23.69
C GLU A 50 -26.05 -27.43 -24.09
N PHE A 51 -25.18 -27.81 -23.14
CA PHE A 51 -23.99 -28.59 -23.48
C PHE A 51 -24.32 -30.00 -23.98
N THR A 52 -25.42 -30.61 -23.52
CA THR A 52 -25.90 -31.88 -24.07
C THR A 52 -26.37 -31.71 -25.50
N THR A 53 -27.05 -30.61 -25.82
CA THR A 53 -27.42 -30.23 -27.19
C THR A 53 -26.16 -30.04 -28.05
N ALA A 54 -25.14 -29.33 -27.56
CA ALA A 54 -23.88 -29.13 -28.27
C ALA A 54 -23.17 -30.46 -28.60
N ILE A 55 -23.13 -31.40 -27.64
CA ILE A 55 -22.58 -32.75 -27.83
C ILE A 55 -23.37 -33.55 -28.87
N ALA A 56 -24.69 -33.36 -28.94
CA ALA A 56 -25.51 -34.06 -29.92
C ALA A 56 -25.22 -33.59 -31.36
N TYR A 57 -24.85 -32.31 -31.54
CA TYR A 57 -24.37 -31.79 -32.82
C TYR A 57 -22.94 -32.24 -33.15
N GLU A 58 -22.01 -32.16 -32.20
CA GLU A 58 -20.61 -32.58 -32.38
C GLU A 58 -20.13 -33.53 -31.26
N PRO A 59 -20.37 -34.86 -31.41
CA PRO A 59 -20.07 -35.83 -30.35
C PRO A 59 -18.59 -36.03 -30.04
N THR A 60 -17.69 -35.52 -30.88
CA THR A 60 -16.23 -35.65 -30.75
C THR A 60 -15.56 -34.40 -30.17
N ASN A 61 -16.31 -33.33 -29.90
CA ASN A 61 -15.74 -32.08 -29.41
C ASN A 61 -15.50 -32.12 -27.89
N VAL A 62 -14.24 -32.19 -27.48
CA VAL A 62 -13.83 -32.35 -26.07
C VAL A 62 -14.22 -31.18 -25.16
N ILE A 63 -14.39 -29.98 -25.72
CA ILE A 63 -14.74 -28.78 -24.96
C ILE A 63 -16.15 -28.91 -24.38
N TYR A 64 -17.08 -29.49 -25.13
CA TYR A 64 -18.47 -29.61 -24.70
C TYR A 64 -18.62 -30.57 -23.52
N TYR A 65 -17.92 -31.71 -23.56
CA TYR A 65 -17.84 -32.62 -22.42
C TYR A 65 -17.14 -31.97 -21.21
N SER A 66 -16.09 -31.17 -21.44
CA SER A 66 -15.38 -30.49 -20.35
C SER A 66 -16.25 -29.45 -19.64
N ASN A 67 -17.05 -28.70 -20.40
CA ASN A 67 -17.97 -27.72 -19.87
C ASN A 67 -19.16 -28.38 -19.17
N ARG A 68 -19.71 -29.45 -19.75
CA ARG A 68 -20.79 -30.21 -19.11
C ARG A 68 -20.34 -30.92 -17.83
N SER A 69 -19.11 -31.46 -17.79
CA SER A 69 -18.50 -32.00 -16.58
C SER A 69 -18.42 -30.96 -15.45
N ALA A 70 -18.08 -29.71 -15.79
CA ALA A 70 -18.09 -28.60 -14.84
C ALA A 70 -19.49 -28.30 -14.32
N ALA A 71 -20.47 -28.22 -15.22
CA ALA A 71 -21.87 -27.96 -14.89
C ALA A 71 -22.45 -29.06 -13.99
N TYR A 72 -22.14 -30.33 -14.28
CA TYR A 72 -22.52 -31.45 -13.43
C TYR A 72 -21.90 -31.36 -12.03
N LEU A 73 -20.62 -31.01 -11.88
CA LEU A 73 -20.01 -30.82 -10.57
C LEU A 73 -20.64 -29.68 -9.78
N SER A 74 -20.90 -28.54 -10.44
CA SER A 74 -21.58 -27.40 -9.80
C SER A 74 -23.01 -27.73 -9.40
N ALA A 75 -23.68 -28.62 -10.12
CA ALA A 75 -25.00 -29.17 -9.76
C ALA A 75 -24.95 -30.31 -8.72
N GLY A 76 -23.77 -30.65 -8.19
CA GLY A 76 -23.58 -31.75 -7.23
C GLY A 76 -23.70 -33.16 -7.83
N GLN A 77 -23.69 -33.28 -9.15
CA GLN A 77 -23.80 -34.54 -9.89
C GLN A 77 -22.42 -35.11 -10.25
N ALA A 78 -21.76 -35.73 -9.29
CA ALA A 78 -20.37 -36.17 -9.46
C ALA A 78 -20.19 -37.35 -10.43
N THR A 79 -21.14 -38.30 -10.48
CA THR A 79 -21.04 -39.48 -11.35
C THR A 79 -21.09 -39.12 -12.84
N PRO A 80 -22.06 -38.31 -13.33
CA PRO A 80 -22.04 -37.82 -14.70
C PRO A 80 -20.82 -36.96 -15.02
N ALA A 81 -20.38 -36.10 -14.08
CA ALA A 81 -19.18 -35.29 -14.28
C ALA A 81 -17.92 -36.13 -14.49
N LEU A 82 -17.79 -37.23 -13.74
CA LEU A 82 -16.68 -38.17 -13.87
C LEU A 82 -16.71 -38.89 -15.23
N GLN A 83 -17.89 -39.24 -15.73
CA GLN A 83 -18.04 -39.85 -17.06
C GLN A 83 -17.62 -38.89 -18.17
N ASP A 84 -18.07 -37.63 -18.12
CA ASP A 84 -17.68 -36.62 -19.11
C ASP A 84 -16.19 -36.29 -19.06
N ALA A 85 -15.61 -36.23 -17.86
CA ALA A 85 -14.16 -36.01 -17.71
C ALA A 85 -13.33 -37.16 -18.32
N LYS A 86 -13.78 -38.41 -18.16
CA LYS A 86 -13.16 -39.56 -18.83
C LYS A 86 -13.34 -39.49 -20.34
N GLN A 87 -14.54 -39.11 -20.80
CA GLN A 87 -14.82 -38.96 -22.23
C GLN A 87 -13.93 -37.89 -22.88
N CYS A 88 -13.63 -36.78 -22.20
CA CYS A 88 -12.65 -35.80 -22.68
C CYS A 88 -11.29 -36.45 -22.97
N ILE A 89 -10.80 -37.28 -22.04
CA ILE A 89 -9.48 -37.91 -22.14
C ILE A 89 -9.48 -39.05 -23.19
N GLU A 90 -10.60 -39.76 -23.34
CA GLU A 90 -10.76 -40.78 -24.37
C GLU A 90 -10.80 -40.18 -25.78
N LEU A 91 -11.40 -39.00 -25.94
CA LEU A 91 -11.46 -38.28 -27.21
C LEU A 91 -10.14 -37.56 -27.55
N ASP A 92 -9.49 -36.94 -26.57
CA ASP A 92 -8.17 -36.31 -26.71
C ASP A 92 -7.35 -36.44 -25.41
N ALA A 93 -6.37 -37.36 -25.43
CA ALA A 93 -5.47 -37.59 -24.31
C ALA A 93 -4.46 -36.44 -24.07
N ASN A 94 -4.34 -35.47 -24.97
CA ASN A 94 -3.53 -34.27 -24.78
C ASN A 94 -4.35 -33.07 -24.26
N PHE A 95 -5.67 -33.20 -24.14
CA PHE A 95 -6.52 -32.15 -23.63
C PHE A 95 -6.39 -32.03 -22.10
N VAL A 96 -5.44 -31.19 -21.66
CA VAL A 96 -5.04 -30.96 -20.25
C VAL A 96 -6.24 -30.68 -19.34
N LYS A 97 -7.22 -29.90 -19.81
CA LYS A 97 -8.42 -29.55 -19.05
C LYS A 97 -9.29 -30.78 -18.71
N GLY A 98 -9.21 -31.85 -19.51
CA GLY A 98 -9.85 -33.14 -19.19
C GLY A 98 -9.33 -33.75 -17.88
N TYR A 99 -8.01 -33.73 -17.68
CA TYR A 99 -7.38 -34.18 -16.43
C TYR A 99 -7.76 -33.29 -15.23
N ALA A 100 -7.87 -31.97 -15.45
CA ALA A 100 -8.34 -31.05 -14.42
C ALA A 100 -9.78 -31.37 -13.97
N ARG A 101 -10.67 -31.67 -14.92
CA ARG A 101 -12.06 -32.10 -14.64
C ARG A 101 -12.10 -33.45 -13.93
N LEU A 102 -11.26 -34.40 -14.35
CA LEU A 102 -11.18 -35.74 -13.74
C LEU A 102 -10.72 -35.65 -12.28
N GLY A 103 -9.68 -34.85 -12.01
CA GLY A 103 -9.20 -34.58 -10.66
C GLY A 103 -10.27 -33.95 -9.77
N ALA A 104 -10.99 -32.94 -10.28
CA ALA A 104 -12.05 -32.28 -9.54
C ALA A 104 -13.22 -33.23 -9.22
N ALA A 105 -13.60 -34.08 -10.18
CA ALA A 105 -14.65 -35.08 -9.98
C ALA A 105 -14.25 -36.14 -8.94
N HIS A 106 -12.99 -36.61 -8.96
CA HIS A 106 -12.48 -37.53 -7.95
C HIS A 106 -12.36 -36.90 -6.56
N PHE A 107 -11.95 -35.63 -6.49
CA PHE A 107 -11.87 -34.89 -5.24
C PHE A 107 -13.26 -34.72 -4.61
N TYR A 108 -14.27 -34.40 -5.43
CA TYR A 108 -15.65 -34.22 -4.98
C TYR A 108 -16.23 -35.49 -4.33
N ILE A 109 -15.95 -36.67 -4.89
CA ILE A 109 -16.37 -37.96 -4.31
C ILE A 109 -15.42 -38.49 -3.22
N LYS A 110 -14.52 -37.64 -2.70
CA LYS A 110 -13.53 -37.95 -1.67
C LYS A 110 -12.61 -39.12 -2.02
N ASN A 111 -12.35 -39.34 -3.31
CA ASN A 111 -11.35 -40.30 -3.76
C ASN A 111 -10.04 -39.56 -4.02
N TYR A 112 -9.41 -39.09 -2.95
CA TYR A 112 -8.27 -38.16 -3.02
C TYR A 112 -7.06 -38.79 -3.72
N ALA A 113 -6.81 -40.09 -3.54
CA ALA A 113 -5.76 -40.81 -4.25
C ALA A 113 -5.93 -40.75 -5.79
N LYS A 114 -7.15 -40.96 -6.30
CA LYS A 114 -7.42 -40.83 -7.74
C LYS A 114 -7.41 -39.38 -8.22
N ALA A 115 -7.76 -38.42 -7.35
CA ALA A 115 -7.68 -37.00 -7.66
C ALA A 115 -6.22 -36.57 -7.85
N VAL A 116 -5.33 -36.96 -6.92
CA VAL A 116 -3.87 -36.75 -7.02
C VAL A 116 -3.35 -37.35 -8.34
N ALA A 117 -3.65 -38.62 -8.62
CA ALA A 117 -3.20 -39.27 -9.86
C ALA A 117 -3.64 -38.54 -11.14
N ALA A 118 -4.90 -38.08 -11.18
CA ALA A 118 -5.42 -37.34 -12.33
C ALA A 118 -4.71 -35.98 -12.52
N TYR A 119 -4.51 -35.22 -11.44
CA TYR A 119 -3.83 -33.93 -11.51
C TYR A 119 -2.33 -34.09 -11.81
N THR A 120 -1.65 -35.06 -11.22
CA THR A 120 -0.25 -35.39 -11.54
C THR A 120 -0.11 -35.73 -13.03
N THR A 121 -1.01 -36.56 -13.57
CA THR A 121 -1.00 -36.88 -15.01
C THR A 121 -1.21 -35.63 -15.86
N GLY A 122 -2.13 -34.74 -15.47
CA GLY A 122 -2.33 -33.46 -16.13
C GLY A 122 -1.08 -32.57 -16.16
N LEU A 123 -0.33 -32.49 -15.05
CA LEU A 123 0.93 -31.72 -14.99
C LEU A 123 2.06 -32.34 -15.82
N THR A 124 2.03 -33.64 -16.11
CA THR A 124 3.00 -34.21 -17.06
C THR A 124 2.78 -33.71 -18.49
N LYS A 125 1.54 -33.30 -18.81
CA LYS A 125 1.16 -32.77 -20.13
C LYS A 125 1.35 -31.25 -20.22
N ASP A 126 1.14 -30.53 -19.12
CA ASP A 126 1.39 -29.08 -19.02
C ASP A 126 1.92 -28.74 -17.62
N LYS A 127 3.24 -28.65 -17.51
CA LYS A 127 3.95 -28.41 -16.24
C LYS A 127 3.69 -27.01 -15.67
N GLY A 128 3.23 -26.06 -16.47
CA GLY A 128 3.00 -24.67 -16.06
C GLY A 128 1.56 -24.39 -15.59
N ASN A 129 0.69 -25.40 -15.58
CA ASN A 129 -0.73 -25.20 -15.34
C ASN A 129 -1.06 -24.91 -13.86
N LYS A 130 -1.14 -23.62 -13.49
CA LYS A 130 -1.44 -23.16 -12.12
C LYS A 130 -2.74 -23.74 -11.55
N ALA A 131 -3.77 -23.95 -12.37
CA ALA A 131 -5.05 -24.49 -11.92
C ALA A 131 -4.95 -25.97 -11.52
N ILE A 132 -4.21 -26.77 -12.28
CA ILE A 132 -3.95 -28.18 -11.95
C ILE A 132 -3.00 -28.28 -10.75
N GLN A 133 -1.98 -27.41 -10.67
CA GLN A 133 -1.09 -27.35 -9.51
C GLN A 133 -1.86 -27.07 -8.22
N ALA A 134 -2.78 -26.10 -8.23
CA ALA A 134 -3.63 -25.80 -7.08
C ALA A 134 -4.54 -26.99 -6.70
N GLY A 135 -5.15 -27.65 -7.70
CA GLY A 135 -5.95 -28.85 -7.49
C GLY A 135 -5.15 -30.02 -6.91
N LEU A 136 -3.90 -30.21 -7.37
CA LEU A 136 -2.98 -31.22 -6.85
C LEU A 136 -2.64 -30.97 -5.38
N THR A 137 -2.25 -29.74 -5.02
CA THR A 137 -1.93 -29.38 -3.63
C THR A 137 -3.12 -29.63 -2.70
N GLN A 138 -4.34 -29.28 -3.13
CA GLN A 138 -5.55 -29.54 -2.35
C GLN A 138 -5.83 -31.04 -2.20
N ALA A 139 -5.68 -31.82 -3.27
CA ALA A 139 -5.90 -33.27 -3.23
C ALA A 139 -4.85 -33.99 -2.37
N GLN A 140 -3.59 -33.54 -2.39
CA GLN A 140 -2.51 -34.08 -1.55
C GLN A 140 -2.74 -33.79 -0.07
N ALA A 141 -3.12 -32.56 0.28
CA ALA A 141 -3.46 -32.21 1.66
C ALA A 141 -4.65 -33.04 2.18
N ALA A 142 -5.70 -33.21 1.37
CA ALA A 142 -6.85 -34.01 1.74
C ALA A 142 -6.53 -35.51 1.86
N LEU A 143 -5.64 -36.04 1.00
CA LEU A 143 -5.16 -37.42 1.09
C LEU A 143 -4.32 -37.65 2.34
N GLN A 144 -3.41 -36.72 2.67
CA GLN A 144 -2.60 -36.80 3.88
C GLN A 144 -3.48 -36.84 5.14
N VAL A 145 -4.49 -35.97 5.22
CA VAL A 145 -5.47 -35.98 6.32
C VAL A 145 -6.21 -37.32 6.38
N GLN A 146 -6.62 -37.88 5.23
CA GLN A 146 -7.29 -39.19 5.17
C GLN A 146 -6.38 -40.34 5.60
N GLU A 147 -5.08 -40.28 5.30
CA GLU A 147 -4.09 -41.28 5.72
C GLU A 147 -3.77 -41.18 7.22
N GLU A 148 -3.74 -39.96 7.75
CA GLU A 148 -3.62 -39.68 9.19
C GLU A 148 -4.87 -40.16 9.97
N GLU A 149 -6.07 -40.10 9.39
CA GLU A 149 -7.30 -40.68 9.95
C GLU A 149 -7.27 -42.22 10.02
N ILE A 150 -6.57 -42.88 9.08
CA ILE A 150 -6.49 -44.35 8.95
C ILE A 150 -5.38 -44.94 9.83
N SER A 151 -4.32 -44.19 10.12
CA SER A 151 -3.12 -44.67 10.84
C SER A 151 -3.26 -44.78 12.38
N GLY A 152 -4.48 -44.72 12.91
CA GLY A 152 -4.79 -44.70 14.34
C GLY A 152 -3.98 -45.67 15.21
N VAL A 153 -3.04 -45.11 15.98
CA VAL A 153 -2.61 -45.69 17.26
C VAL A 153 -3.78 -45.53 18.24
N GLU A 154 -4.12 -46.59 18.98
CA GLU A 154 -5.33 -46.69 19.82
C GLU A 154 -5.52 -45.48 20.76
N MET A 155 -6.69 -44.83 20.68
CA MET A 155 -7.12 -43.73 21.54
C MET A 155 -8.55 -43.97 22.01
N ASP A 156 -8.84 -43.62 23.27
CA ASP A 156 -10.16 -43.82 23.90
C ASP A 156 -11.30 -42.99 23.28
N GLU A 157 -12.53 -43.46 23.52
CA GLU A 157 -13.76 -42.97 22.88
C GLU A 157 -14.13 -41.53 23.29
N ALA A 158 -13.78 -41.11 24.52
CA ALA A 158 -14.07 -39.77 25.03
C ALA A 158 -13.18 -38.72 24.34
N THR A 159 -11.89 -39.04 24.17
CA THR A 159 -10.93 -38.17 23.47
C THR A 159 -11.25 -38.07 21.98
N ARG A 160 -11.77 -39.17 21.39
CA ARG A 160 -12.28 -39.20 20.00
C ARG A 160 -13.47 -38.28 19.79
N LYS A 161 -14.39 -38.21 20.76
CA LYS A 161 -15.57 -37.36 20.72
C LYS A 161 -15.23 -35.88 20.87
N MET A 162 -14.30 -35.55 21.77
CA MET A 162 -13.84 -34.18 22.00
C MET A 162 -13.11 -33.60 20.77
N LYS A 163 -12.18 -34.38 20.18
CA LYS A 163 -11.48 -33.95 18.96
C LYS A 163 -12.42 -33.83 17.75
N ARG A 164 -13.45 -34.67 17.64
CA ARG A 164 -14.49 -34.54 16.61
C ARG A 164 -15.27 -33.24 16.76
N MET A 165 -15.65 -32.87 17.98
CA MET A 165 -16.34 -31.60 18.24
C MET A 165 -15.45 -30.39 17.91
N GLU A 166 -14.17 -30.38 18.29
CA GLU A 166 -13.26 -29.28 17.96
C GLU A 166 -13.03 -29.14 16.44
N ILE A 167 -12.96 -30.26 15.72
CA ILE A 167 -12.82 -30.27 14.26
C ILE A 167 -14.11 -29.79 13.60
N GLU A 168 -15.27 -30.23 14.09
CA GLU A 168 -16.58 -29.82 13.58
C GLU A 168 -16.84 -28.34 13.84
N GLU A 169 -16.37 -27.81 14.97
CA GLU A 169 -16.39 -26.38 15.30
C GLU A 169 -15.44 -25.58 14.40
N LYS A 170 -14.24 -26.09 14.10
CA LYS A 170 -13.30 -25.47 13.13
C LYS A 170 -13.84 -25.50 11.71
N ILE A 171 -14.48 -26.59 11.29
CA ILE A 171 -15.12 -26.72 9.96
C ILE A 171 -16.32 -25.79 9.87
N ASN A 172 -17.16 -25.72 10.91
CA ASN A 172 -18.30 -24.82 10.94
C ASN A 172 -17.86 -23.35 11.00
N LYS A 173 -16.78 -23.03 11.71
CA LYS A 173 -16.16 -21.70 11.69
C LYS A 173 -15.62 -21.37 10.30
N ALA A 174 -14.86 -22.25 9.67
CA ALA A 174 -14.35 -22.04 8.31
C ALA A 174 -15.46 -21.96 7.25
N ARG A 175 -16.56 -22.70 7.43
CA ARG A 175 -17.75 -22.64 6.58
C ARG A 175 -18.52 -21.35 6.78
N LYS A 176 -18.70 -20.90 8.02
CA LYS A 176 -19.33 -19.62 8.37
C LYS A 176 -18.51 -18.44 7.88
N GLU A 177 -17.17 -18.51 7.98
CA GLU A 177 -16.24 -17.55 7.38
C GLU A 177 -16.31 -17.56 5.85
N ARG A 178 -16.48 -18.73 5.21
CA ARG A 178 -16.71 -18.83 3.76
C ARG A 178 -18.06 -18.26 3.34
N GLU A 179 -19.13 -18.54 4.08
CA GLU A 179 -20.47 -18.02 3.83
C GLU A 179 -20.54 -16.51 4.11
N GLU A 180 -19.81 -16.00 5.11
CA GLU A 180 -19.61 -14.56 5.33
C GLU A 180 -18.75 -13.92 4.24
N ARG A 181 -17.66 -14.56 3.78
CA ARG A 181 -16.88 -14.09 2.64
C ARG A 181 -17.69 -14.07 1.34
N ALA A 182 -18.56 -15.05 1.13
CA ALA A 182 -19.47 -15.09 -0.01
C ALA A 182 -20.54 -13.99 0.10
N LYS A 183 -21.12 -13.77 1.29
CA LYS A 183 -22.05 -12.65 1.55
C LYS A 183 -21.37 -11.27 1.44
N ARG A 184 -20.08 -11.17 1.78
CA ARG A 184 -19.23 -9.97 1.58
C ARG A 184 -18.75 -9.81 0.13
N ALA A 185 -18.91 -10.81 -0.73
CA ALA A 185 -18.67 -10.69 -2.16
C ALA A 185 -19.96 -10.26 -2.89
N GLU A 186 -21.14 -10.56 -2.34
CA GLU A 186 -22.45 -10.10 -2.82
C GLU A 186 -22.80 -8.67 -2.40
N LYS A 187 -22.35 -8.23 -1.21
CA LYS A 187 -22.31 -6.80 -0.84
C LYS A 187 -20.96 -6.26 -1.28
N GLY A 188 -20.93 -5.36 -2.26
CA GLY A 188 -19.74 -4.85 -2.92
C GLY A 188 -18.49 -4.78 -2.04
N PHE A 189 -17.36 -5.23 -2.60
CA PHE A 189 -16.03 -5.17 -2.00
C PHE A 189 -15.86 -3.86 -1.22
N SER A 190 -15.43 -3.94 0.05
CA SER A 190 -14.90 -2.75 0.72
C SER A 190 -13.76 -2.23 -0.16
N GLU A 191 -13.95 -1.05 -0.75
CA GLU A 191 -13.02 -0.51 -1.73
C GLU A 191 -11.64 -0.36 -1.09
N VAL A 192 -10.62 -0.92 -1.76
CA VAL A 192 -9.23 -0.74 -1.35
C VAL A 192 -8.79 0.61 -1.88
N ILE A 193 -8.64 1.59 -1.00
CA ILE A 193 -8.20 2.93 -1.38
C ILE A 193 -6.68 2.97 -1.60
N GLY A 194 -6.23 3.84 -2.50
CA GLY A 194 -4.81 4.14 -2.68
C GLY A 194 -4.48 5.44 -1.96
N ILE A 195 -3.52 5.40 -1.03
CA ILE A 195 -3.08 6.59 -0.30
C ILE A 195 -1.64 6.87 -0.65
N ASP A 196 -1.40 8.05 -1.20
CA ASP A 196 -0.09 8.66 -1.21
C ASP A 196 0.17 9.39 0.11
N LEU A 197 1.03 8.82 0.96
CA LEU A 197 1.44 9.44 2.22
C LEU A 197 2.71 10.24 1.98
N GLY A 198 2.62 11.46 1.44
CA GLY A 198 3.81 12.27 1.14
C GLY A 198 4.36 13.04 2.34
N THR A 199 5.60 13.54 2.22
CA THR A 199 6.27 14.31 3.28
C THR A 199 5.53 15.61 3.60
N THR A 200 5.13 16.36 2.56
CA THR A 200 4.48 17.67 2.72
C THR A 200 2.97 17.60 2.49
N TYR A 201 2.53 16.79 1.53
CA TYR A 201 1.12 16.59 1.21
C TYR A 201 0.83 15.11 1.03
N SER A 202 -0.35 14.70 1.45
CA SER A 202 -0.92 13.38 1.20
C SER A 202 -2.11 13.48 0.25
N CYS A 203 -2.37 12.40 -0.48
CA CYS A 203 -3.42 12.32 -1.49
C CYS A 203 -4.10 10.95 -1.41
N VAL A 204 -5.41 10.88 -1.67
CA VAL A 204 -6.16 9.63 -1.63
C VAL A 204 -6.98 9.46 -2.91
N GLY A 205 -6.87 8.27 -3.50
CA GLY A 205 -7.60 7.86 -4.69
C GLY A 205 -8.36 6.56 -4.47
N VAL A 206 -9.40 6.35 -5.27
CA VAL A 206 -10.19 5.13 -5.28
C VAL A 206 -10.49 4.69 -6.70
N TRP A 207 -10.64 3.39 -6.89
CA TRP A 207 -11.15 2.85 -8.14
C TRP A 207 -12.67 2.79 -8.11
N LYS A 208 -13.33 3.56 -8.97
CA LYS A 208 -14.78 3.65 -9.04
C LYS A 208 -15.24 3.77 -10.50
N ASP A 209 -16.32 3.08 -10.84
CA ASP A 209 -16.95 3.14 -12.17
C ASP A 209 -15.99 2.88 -13.35
N GLY A 210 -14.97 2.04 -13.13
CA GLY A 210 -14.02 1.63 -14.16
C GLY A 210 -12.85 2.59 -14.39
N GLN A 211 -12.70 3.61 -13.55
CA GLN A 211 -11.60 4.57 -13.58
C GLN A 211 -11.10 4.87 -12.16
N VAL A 212 -9.97 5.57 -12.06
CA VAL A 212 -9.50 6.10 -10.78
C VAL A 212 -10.06 7.50 -10.57
N GLU A 213 -10.55 7.75 -9.36
CA GLU A 213 -10.98 9.05 -8.90
C GLU A 213 -10.10 9.51 -7.73
N ILE A 214 -9.51 10.70 -7.86
CA ILE A 214 -8.79 11.36 -6.77
C ILE A 214 -9.81 12.17 -5.96
N ILE A 215 -9.85 11.91 -4.65
CA ILE A 215 -10.89 12.40 -3.77
C ILE A 215 -10.46 13.75 -3.17
N ALA A 216 -11.33 14.75 -3.27
CA ALA A 216 -11.13 16.02 -2.60
C ALA A 216 -11.48 15.91 -1.11
N ASN A 217 -10.71 16.57 -0.25
CA ASN A 217 -10.99 16.71 1.18
C ASN A 217 -12.17 17.66 1.44
N SER A 218 -12.52 17.83 2.72
CA SER A 218 -13.60 18.72 3.19
C SER A 218 -13.45 20.17 2.74
N GLU A 219 -12.22 20.61 2.49
CA GLU A 219 -11.85 21.95 2.04
C GLU A 219 -11.88 22.08 0.50
N GLY A 220 -12.20 21.00 -0.22
CA GLY A 220 -12.26 20.97 -1.69
C GLY A 220 -10.90 20.79 -2.38
N SER A 221 -9.83 20.53 -1.63
CA SER A 221 -8.49 20.25 -2.17
C SER A 221 -8.29 18.76 -2.38
N ARG A 222 -7.65 18.37 -3.50
CA ARG A 222 -7.30 16.98 -3.80
C ARG A 222 -6.06 16.48 -3.06
N THR A 223 -5.32 17.39 -2.43
CA THR A 223 -4.19 17.07 -1.57
C THR A 223 -4.40 17.70 -0.20
N THR A 224 -3.92 17.03 0.84
CA THR A 224 -4.03 17.48 2.23
C THR A 224 -2.64 17.61 2.82
N PRO A 225 -2.27 18.73 3.46
CA PRO A 225 -0.98 18.85 4.12
C PRO A 225 -0.74 17.72 5.13
N SER A 226 0.46 17.13 5.13
CA SER A 226 0.88 16.12 6.11
C SER A 226 1.29 16.78 7.44
N TRP A 227 0.35 17.52 8.02
CA TRP A 227 0.53 18.38 9.19
C TRP A 227 -0.46 17.97 10.29
N VAL A 228 0.03 17.92 11.53
CA VAL A 228 -0.77 17.61 12.72
C VAL A 228 -0.46 18.64 13.79
N ALA A 229 -1.46 19.30 14.33
CA ALA A 229 -1.29 20.23 15.43
C ALA A 229 -2.12 19.82 16.64
N PHE A 230 -1.56 20.09 17.82
CA PHE A 230 -2.20 19.84 19.10
C PHE A 230 -2.44 21.17 19.80
N ASN A 231 -3.67 21.37 20.27
CA ASN A 231 -4.03 22.53 21.09
C ASN A 231 -4.63 22.08 22.44
N GLU A 232 -5.15 23.00 23.23
CA GLU A 232 -5.70 22.68 24.56
C GLU A 232 -7.00 21.84 24.50
N THR A 233 -7.67 21.77 23.35
CA THR A 233 -9.01 21.19 23.21
C THR A 233 -9.08 20.04 22.19
N GLU A 234 -8.45 20.20 21.03
CA GLU A 234 -8.53 19.33 19.87
C GLU A 234 -7.19 19.13 19.18
N ARG A 235 -7.20 18.15 18.27
CA ARG A 235 -6.13 17.88 17.34
C ARG A 235 -6.57 18.29 15.95
N LEU A 236 -5.78 19.14 15.31
CA LEU A 236 -5.99 19.59 13.94
C LEU A 236 -5.11 18.79 12.99
N ILE A 237 -5.64 18.43 11.82
CA ILE A 237 -4.91 17.68 10.79
C ILE A 237 -5.15 18.36 9.44
N GLY A 238 -4.11 18.46 8.61
CA GLY A 238 -4.22 19.05 7.28
C GLY A 238 -4.10 20.58 7.28
N GLU A 239 -4.96 21.24 6.51
CA GLU A 239 -4.88 22.69 6.28
C GLU A 239 -5.06 23.48 7.58
N ALA A 240 -5.99 23.06 8.44
CA ALA A 240 -6.20 23.68 9.74
C ALA A 240 -4.93 23.69 10.61
N ALA A 241 -4.17 22.58 10.62
CA ALA A 241 -2.90 22.49 11.33
C ALA A 241 -1.84 23.43 10.71
N LYS A 242 -1.77 23.47 9.38
CA LYS A 242 -0.82 24.31 8.62
C LYS A 242 -1.06 25.80 8.84
N ILE A 243 -2.32 26.26 8.86
CA ILE A 243 -2.68 27.68 9.04
C ILE A 243 -2.21 28.20 10.41
N GLN A 244 -2.42 27.44 11.48
CA GLN A 244 -2.09 27.90 12.85
C GLN A 244 -0.62 27.68 13.25
N ALA A 245 0.20 27.08 12.38
CA ALA A 245 1.59 26.71 12.65
C ALA A 245 2.47 27.87 13.14
N ALA A 246 2.24 29.10 12.67
CA ALA A 246 3.02 30.27 13.09
C ALA A 246 2.69 30.72 14.53
N SER A 247 1.44 30.50 14.97
CA SER A 247 0.98 30.86 16.31
C SER A 247 1.25 29.77 17.34
N ASN A 248 1.33 28.50 16.90
CA ASN A 248 1.57 27.33 17.76
C ASN A 248 2.70 26.44 17.21
N PRO A 249 3.93 26.97 17.04
CA PRO A 249 4.98 26.26 16.32
C PRO A 249 5.50 25.01 17.04
N SER A 250 5.54 25.00 18.37
CA SER A 250 6.06 23.87 19.17
C SER A 250 5.14 22.66 19.21
N ASN A 251 3.85 22.84 18.97
CA ASN A 251 2.85 21.77 19.00
C ASN A 251 2.28 21.46 17.61
N THR A 252 2.92 21.97 16.55
CA THR A 252 2.55 21.70 15.16
C THR A 252 3.64 20.87 14.49
N VAL A 253 3.32 19.60 14.26
CA VAL A 253 4.21 18.59 13.71
C VAL A 253 4.01 18.48 12.20
N PHE A 254 5.11 18.43 11.47
CA PHE A 254 5.19 18.23 10.02
C PHE A 254 6.48 17.47 9.69
N ASP A 255 6.65 17.05 8.44
CA ASP A 255 7.83 16.28 7.97
C ASP A 255 8.11 14.99 8.77
N ALA A 256 7.11 14.43 9.45
CA ALA A 256 7.25 13.18 10.21
C ALA A 256 7.78 12.02 9.35
N LYS A 257 7.52 12.05 8.03
CA LYS A 257 8.03 11.07 7.05
C LYS A 257 9.56 11.11 6.89
N ARG A 258 10.26 12.20 7.25
CA ARG A 258 11.74 12.23 7.23
C ARG A 258 12.35 11.41 8.37
N ILE A 259 11.67 11.36 9.52
CA ILE A 259 12.14 10.72 10.74
C ILE A 259 11.50 9.34 11.01
N ILE A 260 10.43 8.97 10.30
CA ILE A 260 9.78 7.66 10.43
C ILE A 260 10.78 6.52 10.16
N GLY A 261 10.78 5.50 11.01
CA GLY A 261 11.67 4.34 10.89
C GLY A 261 13.16 4.62 11.08
N ARG A 262 13.53 5.79 11.61
CA ARG A 262 14.92 6.13 11.99
C ARG A 262 15.13 6.01 13.49
N THR A 263 16.40 6.04 13.90
CA THR A 263 16.76 6.14 15.31
C THR A 263 17.06 7.59 15.70
N PHE A 264 16.92 7.92 16.98
CA PHE A 264 17.15 9.25 17.53
C PHE A 264 18.60 9.70 17.32
N ASN A 265 19.54 8.77 17.43
CA ASN A 265 20.96 9.06 17.22
C ASN A 265 21.40 9.15 15.74
N ASP A 266 20.53 8.85 14.78
CA ASP A 266 20.82 9.06 13.35
C ASP A 266 21.20 10.54 13.10
N GLU A 267 22.33 10.75 12.44
CA GLU A 267 22.84 12.09 12.11
C GLU A 267 21.83 12.91 11.29
N ILE A 268 21.03 12.24 10.46
CA ILE A 268 19.95 12.87 9.70
C ILE A 268 18.86 13.37 10.64
N VAL A 269 18.42 12.56 11.61
CA VAL A 269 17.40 12.96 12.60
C VAL A 269 17.91 14.12 13.45
N LYS A 270 19.16 14.08 13.88
CA LYS A 270 19.78 15.18 14.63
C LYS A 270 19.84 16.48 13.83
N LYS A 271 20.19 16.39 12.54
CA LYS A 271 20.21 17.53 11.64
C LYS A 271 18.82 18.12 11.42
N ASP A 272 17.81 17.29 11.19
CA ASP A 272 16.44 17.74 10.98
C ASP A 272 15.82 18.31 12.27
N ALA A 273 16.08 17.68 13.42
CA ALA A 273 15.65 18.16 14.74
C ALA A 273 16.12 19.59 15.04
N ALA A 274 17.29 19.99 14.54
CA ALA A 274 17.78 21.37 14.70
C ALA A 274 16.95 22.42 13.94
N HIS A 275 16.16 22.01 12.95
CA HIS A 275 15.32 22.89 12.13
C HIS A 275 13.83 22.80 12.49
N PHE A 276 13.44 21.82 13.29
CA PHE A 276 12.06 21.67 13.74
C PHE A 276 11.73 22.61 14.91
N PRO A 277 10.55 23.25 14.88
CA PRO A 277 10.09 24.06 16.00
C PRO A 277 9.54 23.23 17.16
N PHE A 278 9.18 21.96 16.91
CA PHE A 278 8.75 20.98 17.89
C PHE A 278 9.94 20.15 18.38
N LYS A 279 9.81 19.59 19.58
CA LYS A 279 10.91 18.91 20.25
C LYS A 279 10.93 17.42 19.88
N ILE A 280 12.10 16.94 19.49
CA ILE A 280 12.38 15.49 19.38
C ILE A 280 13.17 15.05 20.60
N VAL A 281 12.71 14.01 21.28
CA VAL A 281 13.36 13.42 22.46
C VAL A 281 13.68 11.95 22.23
N GLU A 282 14.70 11.46 22.93
CA GLU A 282 15.05 10.05 22.92
C GLU A 282 13.98 9.24 23.68
N GLY A 283 13.42 8.24 23.01
CA GLY A 283 12.54 7.23 23.59
C GLY A 283 13.27 5.91 23.83
N ASP A 284 12.49 4.89 24.18
CA ASP A 284 13.03 3.55 24.40
C ASP A 284 13.71 3.01 23.14
N SER A 285 14.85 2.33 23.32
CA SER A 285 15.62 1.71 22.23
C SER A 285 16.04 2.69 21.12
N ASP A 286 16.49 3.90 21.48
CA ASP A 286 16.98 4.91 20.53
C ASP A 286 15.90 5.35 19.52
N LYS A 287 14.61 5.31 19.88
CA LYS A 287 13.54 5.82 19.00
C LYS A 287 13.39 7.34 19.13
N PRO A 288 13.22 8.09 18.04
CA PRO A 288 12.86 9.50 18.13
C PRO A 288 11.37 9.63 18.51
N LEU A 289 11.08 10.34 19.59
CA LEU A 289 9.72 10.69 20.00
C LEU A 289 9.49 12.19 19.83
N ILE A 290 8.31 12.56 19.38
CA ILE A 290 7.89 13.94 19.17
C ILE A 290 7.12 14.37 20.42
N GLU A 291 7.68 15.31 21.17
CA GLU A 291 7.10 15.83 22.42
C GLU A 291 6.29 17.11 22.13
N VAL A 292 5.00 17.08 22.47
CA VAL A 292 4.05 18.18 22.30
C VAL A 292 3.23 18.38 23.58
N GLU A 293 2.64 19.55 23.74
CA GLU A 293 1.64 19.83 24.77
C GLU A 293 0.23 19.62 24.18
N PHE A 294 -0.57 18.76 24.81
CA PHE A 294 -1.92 18.46 24.38
C PHE A 294 -2.85 18.34 25.60
N LYS A 295 -3.91 19.16 25.64
CA LYS A 295 -4.85 19.24 26.78
C LYS A 295 -4.15 19.52 28.13
N GLY A 296 -3.13 20.39 28.13
CA GLY A 296 -2.35 20.77 29.32
C GLY A 296 -1.38 19.69 29.83
N GLU A 297 -1.21 18.59 29.09
CA GLU A 297 -0.28 17.52 29.40
C GLU A 297 0.81 17.42 28.33
N SER A 298 2.05 17.17 28.77
CA SER A 298 3.12 16.79 27.84
C SER A 298 2.88 15.37 27.35
N LYS A 299 2.74 15.21 26.03
CA LYS A 299 2.57 13.93 25.35
C LYS A 299 3.72 13.68 24.39
N ARG A 300 4.04 12.40 24.21
CA ARG A 300 5.09 11.93 23.33
C ARG A 300 4.47 10.99 22.31
N PHE A 301 4.69 11.27 21.04
CA PHE A 301 4.20 10.46 19.93
C PHE A 301 5.37 9.93 19.13
N THR A 302 5.25 8.70 18.61
CA THR A 302 6.17 8.21 17.60
C THR A 302 5.84 8.83 16.22
N PRO A 303 6.79 8.82 15.28
CA PRO A 303 6.52 9.24 13.90
C PRO A 303 5.40 8.42 13.23
N GLU A 304 5.26 7.14 13.60
CA GLU A 304 4.17 6.26 13.15
C GLU A 304 2.81 6.75 13.65
N GLU A 305 2.71 7.16 14.91
CA GLU A 305 1.47 7.73 15.45
C GLU A 305 1.09 9.02 14.73
N ILE A 306 2.03 9.95 14.52
CA ILE A 306 1.76 11.19 13.77
C ILE A 306 1.31 10.88 12.33
N SER A 307 2.00 9.96 11.65
CA SER A 307 1.66 9.55 10.29
C SER A 307 0.30 8.85 10.23
N SER A 308 -0.06 8.08 11.27
CA SER A 308 -1.37 7.43 11.39
C SER A 308 -2.52 8.43 11.48
N MET A 309 -2.29 9.61 12.07
CA MET A 309 -3.28 10.68 12.14
C MET A 309 -3.55 11.25 10.74
N VAL A 310 -2.51 11.46 9.93
CA VAL A 310 -2.65 11.87 8.53
C VAL A 310 -3.38 10.78 7.72
N LEU A 311 -3.01 9.51 7.87
CA LEU A 311 -3.69 8.38 7.23
C LEU A 311 -5.16 8.27 7.65
N THR A 312 -5.46 8.56 8.92
CA THR A 312 -6.85 8.61 9.43
C THR A 312 -7.65 9.68 8.72
N ARG A 313 -7.08 10.87 8.51
CA ARG A 313 -7.74 11.93 7.72
C ARG A 313 -7.97 11.53 6.26
N MET A 314 -7.03 10.81 5.65
CA MET A 314 -7.17 10.30 4.27
C MET A 314 -8.29 9.25 4.18
N LYS A 315 -8.35 8.34 5.17
CA LYS A 315 -9.43 7.39 5.33
C LYS A 315 -10.78 8.09 5.51
N GLU A 316 -10.89 9.05 6.40
CA GLU A 316 -12.14 9.81 6.65
C GLU A 316 -12.61 10.55 5.40
N THR A 317 -11.68 11.11 4.62
CA THR A 317 -11.98 11.75 3.34
C THR A 317 -12.61 10.75 2.36
N ALA A 318 -12.04 9.56 2.25
CA ALA A 318 -12.60 8.50 1.41
C ALA A 318 -13.94 7.96 1.95
N GLU A 319 -14.07 7.78 3.26
CA GLU A 319 -15.32 7.33 3.91
C GLU A 319 -16.46 8.33 3.67
N ALA A 320 -16.19 9.63 3.77
CA ALA A 320 -17.15 10.69 3.49
C ALA A 320 -17.58 10.70 2.02
N TYR A 321 -16.65 10.52 1.09
CA TYR A 321 -16.94 10.46 -0.35
C TYR A 321 -17.77 9.23 -0.75
N LEU A 322 -17.43 8.07 -0.18
CA LEU A 322 -18.04 6.78 -0.55
C LEU A 322 -19.31 6.46 0.26
N GLY A 323 -19.55 7.16 1.37
CA GLY A 323 -20.68 6.91 2.26
C GLY A 323 -20.60 5.57 2.99
N GLN A 324 -19.41 4.98 3.11
CA GLN A 324 -19.19 3.68 3.76
C GLN A 324 -17.85 3.65 4.51
N LYS A 325 -17.71 2.73 5.47
CA LYS A 325 -16.45 2.54 6.20
C LYS A 325 -15.38 1.89 5.33
N ILE A 326 -14.15 2.39 5.43
CA ILE A 326 -13.00 1.90 4.66
C ILE A 326 -11.94 1.33 5.60
N ASN A 327 -11.59 0.07 5.37
CA ASN A 327 -10.67 -0.67 6.25
C ASN A 327 -9.44 -1.18 5.51
N GLN A 328 -9.32 -0.98 4.20
CA GLN A 328 -8.24 -1.57 3.39
C GLN A 328 -7.60 -0.49 2.54
N ALA A 329 -6.27 -0.49 2.49
CA ALA A 329 -5.53 0.49 1.70
C ALA A 329 -4.28 -0.11 1.04
N VAL A 330 -3.87 0.51 -0.05
CA VAL A 330 -2.49 0.49 -0.55
C VAL A 330 -1.86 1.81 -0.13
N VAL A 331 -0.68 1.76 0.49
CA VAL A 331 0.03 2.96 0.98
C VAL A 331 1.37 3.07 0.26
N THR A 332 1.74 4.29 -0.13
CA THR A 332 2.97 4.56 -0.88
C THR A 332 4.17 4.78 0.05
N VAL A 333 5.36 4.49 -0.45
CA VAL A 333 6.65 4.84 0.16
C VAL A 333 7.66 5.21 -0.91
N PRO A 334 8.69 6.01 -0.59
CA PRO A 334 9.81 6.26 -1.49
C PRO A 334 10.47 4.95 -1.91
N ALA A 335 10.90 4.84 -3.17
CA ALA A 335 11.51 3.61 -3.66
C ALA A 335 12.78 3.25 -2.87
N TYR A 336 13.52 4.26 -2.42
CA TYR A 336 14.74 4.11 -1.65
C TYR A 336 14.55 3.97 -0.13
N PHE A 337 13.30 3.83 0.36
CA PHE A 337 13.06 3.49 1.77
C PHE A 337 13.64 2.12 2.11
N ASN A 338 14.30 2.05 3.27
CA ASN A 338 14.77 0.80 3.83
C ASN A 338 13.65 -0.03 4.47
N ASP A 339 14.00 -1.23 4.92
CA ASP A 339 13.05 -2.16 5.54
C ASP A 339 12.33 -1.56 6.76
N GLN A 340 13.07 -0.89 7.66
CA GLN A 340 12.49 -0.29 8.87
C GLN A 340 11.49 0.82 8.55
N GLN A 341 11.80 1.69 7.59
CA GLN A 341 10.90 2.77 7.16
C GLN A 341 9.63 2.23 6.49
N ARG A 342 9.74 1.15 5.69
CA ARG A 342 8.60 0.44 5.08
C ARG A 342 7.70 -0.17 6.17
N GLN A 343 8.30 -0.82 7.15
CA GLN A 343 7.56 -1.43 8.25
C GLN A 343 6.88 -0.38 9.12
N SER A 344 7.58 0.70 9.50
CA SER A 344 7.00 1.81 10.26
C SER A 344 5.84 2.49 9.52
N THR A 345 5.92 2.64 8.20
CA THR A 345 4.80 3.15 7.40
C THR A 345 3.60 2.19 7.42
N LYS A 346 3.85 0.88 7.33
CA LYS A 346 2.80 -0.14 7.44
C LYS A 346 2.16 -0.17 8.83
N ASP A 347 2.96 0.01 9.88
CA ASP A 347 2.49 0.10 11.27
C ASP A 347 1.63 1.35 11.46
N ALA A 348 2.03 2.50 10.90
CA ALA A 348 1.20 3.72 10.89
C ALA A 348 -0.18 3.49 10.24
N GLY A 349 -0.24 2.74 9.14
CA GLY A 349 -1.51 2.32 8.53
C GLY A 349 -2.35 1.43 9.45
N SER A 350 -1.70 0.51 10.15
CA SER A 350 -2.38 -0.36 11.13
C SER A 350 -2.96 0.45 12.30
N ILE A 351 -2.21 1.43 12.82
CA ILE A 351 -2.66 2.37 13.87
C ILE A 351 -3.87 3.19 13.39
N ALA A 352 -3.91 3.60 12.12
CA ALA A 352 -5.05 4.28 11.50
C ALA A 352 -6.29 3.37 11.27
N GLY A 353 -6.21 2.09 11.66
CA GLY A 353 -7.25 1.10 11.43
C GLY A 353 -7.41 0.73 9.95
N LEU A 354 -6.31 0.71 9.20
CA LEU A 354 -6.23 0.24 7.82
C LEU A 354 -5.45 -1.08 7.75
N ASP A 355 -6.05 -2.08 7.12
CA ASP A 355 -5.40 -3.31 6.66
C ASP A 355 -4.63 -2.97 5.38
N VAL A 356 -3.33 -2.66 5.55
CA VAL A 356 -2.42 -2.29 4.47
C VAL A 356 -2.13 -3.51 3.59
N LYS A 357 -2.84 -3.60 2.45
CA LYS A 357 -2.76 -4.70 1.50
C LYS A 357 -1.44 -4.77 0.74
N ARG A 358 -0.85 -3.61 0.51
CA ARG A 358 0.42 -3.46 -0.20
C ARG A 358 1.08 -2.15 0.20
N ILE A 359 2.39 -2.23 0.41
CA ILE A 359 3.26 -1.06 0.30
C ILE A 359 3.75 -0.99 -1.14
N ILE A 360 3.52 0.13 -1.82
CA ILE A 360 3.94 0.34 -3.20
C ILE A 360 4.98 1.47 -3.26
N ASN A 361 6.01 1.31 -4.09
CA ASN A 361 6.98 2.36 -4.32
C ASN A 361 6.35 3.53 -5.10
N GLU A 362 6.63 4.76 -4.69
CA GLU A 362 6.11 5.99 -5.29
C GLU A 362 6.33 6.06 -6.82
N PRO A 363 7.55 5.90 -7.34
CA PRO A 363 7.76 5.95 -8.79
C PRO A 363 7.10 4.76 -9.53
N THR A 364 6.95 3.61 -8.86
CA THR A 364 6.21 2.47 -9.42
C THR A 364 4.72 2.78 -9.56
N ALA A 365 4.11 3.42 -8.55
CA ALA A 365 2.73 3.87 -8.61
C ALA A 365 2.55 4.93 -9.72
N ALA A 366 3.44 5.91 -9.81
CA ALA A 366 3.38 6.90 -10.88
C ALA A 366 3.54 6.28 -12.29
N ALA A 367 4.37 5.25 -12.43
CA ALA A 367 4.49 4.50 -13.69
C ALA A 367 3.19 3.78 -14.06
N LEU A 368 2.48 3.18 -13.09
CA LEU A 368 1.15 2.60 -13.32
C LEU A 368 0.16 3.67 -13.81
N ALA A 369 0.15 4.85 -13.19
CA ALA A 369 -0.70 5.96 -13.63
C ALA A 369 -0.38 6.39 -15.07
N TYR A 370 0.91 6.58 -15.38
CA TYR A 370 1.37 6.92 -16.73
C TYR A 370 1.00 5.85 -17.77
N GLY A 371 1.27 4.57 -17.47
CA GLY A 371 1.05 3.48 -18.40
C GLY A 371 -0.44 3.26 -18.72
N MET A 372 -1.31 3.45 -17.73
CA MET A 372 -2.76 3.38 -17.93
C MET A 372 -3.31 4.55 -18.74
N ASP A 373 -2.84 5.77 -18.49
CA ASP A 373 -3.34 6.98 -19.18
C ASP A 373 -2.87 7.04 -20.64
N THR A 374 -1.63 6.62 -20.90
CA THR A 374 -1.01 6.73 -22.23
C THR A 374 -1.11 5.46 -23.07
N ASN A 375 -1.58 4.34 -22.51
CA ASN A 375 -1.49 3.00 -23.10
C ASN A 375 -0.06 2.59 -23.50
N ALA A 376 0.95 3.07 -22.76
CA ALA A 376 2.35 2.77 -23.06
C ALA A 376 2.63 1.26 -23.15
N GLY A 377 3.38 0.86 -24.18
CA GLY A 377 3.76 -0.54 -24.41
C GLY A 377 2.63 -1.46 -24.89
N SER A 378 1.45 -0.93 -25.20
CA SER A 378 0.30 -1.71 -25.70
C SER A 378 0.44 -2.19 -27.14
N ASP A 379 1.38 -1.61 -27.91
CA ASP A 379 1.71 -2.02 -29.28
C ASP A 379 2.71 -3.19 -29.32
N GLY A 380 3.07 -3.74 -28.16
CA GLY A 380 4.03 -4.84 -28.00
C GLY A 380 5.50 -4.42 -28.09
N LYS A 381 5.81 -3.12 -28.12
CA LYS A 381 7.18 -2.63 -27.99
C LYS A 381 7.47 -2.25 -26.55
N ALA A 382 8.65 -2.62 -26.06
CA ALA A 382 9.14 -2.18 -24.78
C ALA A 382 9.27 -0.65 -24.75
N CYS A 383 8.49 0.00 -23.90
CA CYS A 383 8.61 1.42 -23.60
C CYS A 383 9.42 1.58 -22.32
N ASN A 384 10.65 2.10 -22.43
CA ASN A 384 11.49 2.35 -21.27
C ASN A 384 11.20 3.75 -20.75
N VAL A 385 10.66 3.85 -19.54
CA VAL A 385 10.24 5.11 -18.94
C VAL A 385 11.11 5.40 -17.73
N LEU A 386 11.66 6.60 -17.67
CA LEU A 386 12.29 7.12 -16.47
C LEU A 386 11.27 7.94 -15.68
N ILE A 387 10.99 7.52 -14.45
CA ILE A 387 10.22 8.30 -13.49
C ILE A 387 11.22 9.10 -12.66
N PHE A 388 11.08 10.42 -12.69
CA PHE A 388 11.83 11.36 -11.86
C PHE A 388 10.86 11.96 -10.83
N ASP A 389 10.96 11.49 -9.59
CA ASP A 389 10.10 11.92 -8.49
C ASP A 389 10.88 12.81 -7.53
N LEU A 390 10.58 14.10 -7.52
CA LEU A 390 11.19 15.06 -6.61
C LEU A 390 10.09 15.75 -5.79
N GLY A 391 9.87 15.19 -4.60
CA GLY A 391 8.81 15.60 -3.69
C GLY A 391 9.24 16.74 -2.74
N GLY A 392 8.61 16.74 -1.57
CA GLY A 392 8.85 17.70 -0.50
C GLY A 392 10.09 17.40 0.35
N GLY A 393 10.44 16.13 0.54
CA GLY A 393 11.62 15.73 1.32
C GLY A 393 12.37 14.50 0.81
N THR A 394 11.86 13.86 -0.24
CA THR A 394 12.43 12.65 -0.84
C THR A 394 12.60 12.86 -2.34
N PHE A 395 13.61 12.20 -2.88
CA PHE A 395 13.94 12.18 -4.30
C PHE A 395 14.15 10.73 -4.74
N ASP A 396 13.39 10.27 -5.73
CA ASP A 396 13.55 8.95 -6.31
C ASP A 396 13.66 9.02 -7.83
N VAL A 397 14.46 8.13 -8.40
CA VAL A 397 14.56 7.89 -9.84
C VAL A 397 14.38 6.40 -10.08
N SER A 398 13.47 6.03 -10.96
CA SER A 398 13.31 4.63 -11.38
C SER A 398 13.19 4.54 -12.89
N ILE A 399 13.86 3.55 -13.47
CA ILE A 399 13.67 3.17 -14.88
C ILE A 399 12.81 1.93 -14.90
N LEU A 400 11.69 2.01 -15.61
CA LEU A 400 10.79 0.89 -15.82
C LEU A 400 10.72 0.55 -17.31
N SER A 401 10.57 -0.73 -17.61
CA SER A 401 10.20 -1.19 -18.94
C SER A 401 8.73 -1.61 -18.92
N ILE A 402 7.94 -1.03 -19.82
CA ILE A 402 6.50 -1.28 -19.95
C ILE A 402 6.27 -2.00 -21.28
N GLU A 403 5.76 -3.23 -21.22
CA GLU A 403 5.47 -4.05 -22.41
C GLU A 403 4.24 -4.93 -22.15
N ASN A 404 3.20 -4.81 -22.99
CA ASN A 404 1.99 -5.65 -22.90
C ASN A 404 1.36 -5.73 -21.49
N GLY A 405 1.33 -4.61 -20.76
CA GLY A 405 0.82 -4.55 -19.39
C GLY A 405 1.77 -5.06 -18.31
N ILE A 406 2.99 -5.47 -18.67
CA ILE A 406 4.05 -5.82 -17.72
C ILE A 406 4.87 -4.57 -17.41
N PHE A 407 4.94 -4.21 -16.13
CA PHE A 407 5.72 -3.10 -15.61
C PHE A 407 6.89 -3.69 -14.83
N GLU A 408 8.09 -3.62 -15.40
CA GLU A 408 9.29 -4.17 -14.79
C GLU A 408 10.26 -3.05 -14.42
N VAL A 409 10.53 -2.88 -13.13
CA VAL A 409 11.55 -1.95 -12.65
C VAL A 409 12.93 -2.52 -13.00
N LYS A 410 13.70 -1.78 -13.79
CA LYS A 410 15.05 -2.17 -14.23
C LYS A 410 16.12 -1.71 -13.24
N ALA A 411 15.96 -0.49 -12.73
CA ALA A 411 16.80 0.04 -11.67
C ALA A 411 16.07 1.14 -10.92
N THR A 412 16.42 1.28 -9.65
CA THR A 412 16.01 2.40 -8.80
C THR A 412 17.18 2.96 -8.03
N GLY A 413 17.09 4.24 -7.69
CA GLY A 413 18.02 4.98 -6.87
C GLY A 413 17.36 6.25 -6.38
N GLY A 414 17.91 6.87 -5.34
CA GLY A 414 17.27 8.04 -4.76
C GLY A 414 18.06 8.59 -3.59
N ASP A 415 17.45 9.58 -2.97
CA ASP A 415 17.89 10.23 -1.75
C ASP A 415 16.68 10.52 -0.88
N THR A 416 16.60 9.85 0.27
CA THR A 416 15.44 9.98 1.17
C THR A 416 15.43 11.31 1.93
N HIS A 417 16.46 12.16 1.77
CA HIS A 417 16.65 13.45 2.42
C HIS A 417 17.06 14.54 1.43
N LEU A 418 16.35 14.59 0.30
CA LEU A 418 16.47 15.61 -0.72
C LEU A 418 15.09 15.97 -1.27
N GLY A 419 14.65 17.21 -1.10
CA GLY A 419 13.39 17.67 -1.69
C GLY A 419 13.09 19.15 -1.51
N GLY A 420 11.81 19.48 -1.70
CA GLY A 420 11.21 20.80 -1.53
C GLY A 420 11.72 21.62 -0.34
N GLU A 421 11.78 20.99 0.83
CA GLU A 421 12.17 21.62 2.11
C GLU A 421 13.66 22.01 2.14
N ASP A 422 14.54 21.25 1.48
CA ASP A 422 15.96 21.58 1.41
C ASP A 422 16.20 22.82 0.53
N PHE A 423 15.41 22.97 -0.55
CA PHE A 423 15.41 24.21 -1.34
C PHE A 423 14.90 25.41 -0.52
N ASP A 424 13.88 25.21 0.32
CA ASP A 424 13.35 26.25 1.20
C ASP A 424 14.35 26.63 2.29
N ASN A 425 15.05 25.66 2.88
CA ASN A 425 16.12 25.87 3.87
C ASN A 425 17.22 26.79 3.32
N ASN A 426 17.74 26.49 2.13
CA ASN A 426 18.78 27.31 1.49
C ASN A 426 18.30 28.75 1.23
N MET A 427 17.02 28.94 0.90
CA MET A 427 16.43 30.29 0.79
C MET A 427 16.30 30.98 2.15
N VAL A 428 15.84 30.27 3.18
CA VAL A 428 15.74 30.79 4.55
C VAL A 428 17.10 31.25 5.07
N ASP A 429 18.15 30.44 4.93
CA ASP A 429 19.50 30.77 5.39
C ASP A 429 20.06 32.02 4.69
N TYR A 430 19.86 32.11 3.38
CA TYR A 430 20.22 33.30 2.61
C TYR A 430 19.47 34.55 3.10
N LEU A 431 18.17 34.45 3.28
CA LEU A 431 17.33 35.58 3.67
C LEU A 431 17.51 35.98 5.14
N LEU A 432 17.82 35.04 6.02
CA LEU A 432 18.24 35.31 7.40
C LEU A 432 19.54 36.12 7.42
N THR A 433 20.52 35.73 6.59
CA THR A 433 21.78 36.48 6.45
C THR A 433 21.51 37.90 5.95
N GLU A 434 20.62 38.06 4.97
CA GLU A 434 20.20 39.38 4.48
C GLU A 434 19.46 40.21 5.54
N PHE A 435 18.59 39.59 6.35
CA PHE A 435 17.93 40.28 7.47
C PHE A 435 18.95 40.79 8.48
N LYS A 436 19.85 39.92 8.95
CA LYS A 436 20.92 40.28 9.90
C LYS A 436 21.76 41.44 9.37
N ARG A 437 22.13 41.38 8.08
CA ARG A 437 22.90 42.42 7.40
C ARG A 437 22.17 43.77 7.34
N LYS A 438 20.86 43.77 7.07
CA LYS A 438 20.04 44.99 6.99
C LYS A 438 19.69 45.58 8.36
N ASN A 439 19.59 44.73 9.39
CA ASN A 439 19.01 45.09 10.70
C ASN A 439 20.01 44.99 11.85
N ARG A 440 21.24 45.49 11.65
CA ARG A 440 22.27 45.63 12.71
C ARG A 440 22.58 44.34 13.49
N GLY A 441 22.49 43.19 12.82
CA GLY A 441 22.77 41.89 13.44
C GLY A 441 21.63 41.28 14.25
N MET A 442 20.42 41.86 14.24
CA MET A 442 19.22 41.22 14.81
C MET A 442 19.00 39.84 14.18
N ASP A 443 18.68 38.84 15.01
CA ASP A 443 18.65 37.43 14.62
C ASP A 443 17.27 36.77 14.81
N PRO A 444 16.46 36.68 13.72
CA PRO A 444 15.16 36.02 13.77
C PRO A 444 15.21 34.53 14.12
N SER A 445 16.37 33.87 14.01
CA SER A 445 16.50 32.44 14.32
C SER A 445 16.21 32.11 15.79
N THR A 446 16.25 33.11 16.66
CA THR A 446 15.88 32.98 18.08
C THR A 446 14.37 32.87 18.32
N SER A 447 13.54 33.10 17.30
CA SER A 447 12.08 33.06 17.40
C SER A 447 11.49 32.03 16.43
N SER A 448 10.93 30.94 16.97
CA SER A 448 10.25 29.90 16.18
C SER A 448 9.11 30.47 15.33
N ARG A 449 8.39 31.47 15.85
CA ARG A 449 7.34 32.19 15.11
C ARG A 449 7.90 32.95 13.91
N ALA A 450 8.98 33.71 14.10
CA ALA A 450 9.63 34.44 13.02
C ALA A 450 10.15 33.47 11.93
N MET A 451 10.81 32.40 12.36
CA MET A 451 11.33 31.36 11.46
C MET A 451 10.23 30.68 10.65
N ARG A 452 9.10 30.32 11.27
CA ARG A 452 7.96 29.71 10.56
C ARG A 452 7.35 30.66 9.54
N ARG A 453 7.20 31.95 9.87
CA ARG A 453 6.69 32.98 8.93
C ARG A 453 7.62 33.19 7.76
N LEU A 454 8.93 33.29 8.01
CA LEU A 454 9.95 33.41 6.96
C LEU A 454 9.94 32.19 6.04
N ARG A 455 9.92 30.97 6.59
CA ARG A 455 9.86 29.73 5.82
C ARG A 455 8.64 29.65 4.92
N THR A 456 7.45 30.01 5.43
CA THR A 456 6.23 30.06 4.62
C THR A 456 6.35 31.08 3.47
N ALA A 457 6.98 32.23 3.71
CA ALA A 457 7.24 33.21 2.67
C ALA A 457 8.27 32.72 1.64
N CYS A 458 9.30 31.97 2.07
CA CYS A 458 10.27 31.32 1.18
C CYS A 458 9.62 30.26 0.29
N GLU A 459 8.81 29.36 0.85
CA GLU A 459 8.07 28.33 0.08
C GLU A 459 7.19 28.99 -0.99
N SER A 460 6.46 30.05 -0.61
CA SER A 460 5.64 30.83 -1.53
C SER A 460 6.47 31.46 -2.66
N ALA A 461 7.61 32.08 -2.31
CA ALA A 461 8.52 32.65 -3.29
C ALA A 461 9.15 31.60 -4.22
N LYS A 462 9.56 30.44 -3.71
CA LYS A 462 10.03 29.30 -4.51
C LYS A 462 8.99 28.88 -5.56
N ARG A 463 7.72 28.75 -5.14
CA ARG A 463 6.61 28.43 -6.05
C ARG A 463 6.42 29.51 -7.11
N MET A 464 6.46 30.79 -6.73
CA MET A 464 6.38 31.91 -7.69
C MET A 464 7.52 31.88 -8.71
N LEU A 465 8.77 31.66 -8.25
CA LEU A 465 9.97 31.60 -9.10
C LEU A 465 9.94 30.46 -10.13
N SER A 466 9.06 29.48 -9.96
CA SER A 466 8.83 28.44 -10.97
C SER A 466 8.12 28.96 -12.21
N THR A 467 7.47 30.14 -12.13
CA THR A 467 6.78 30.80 -13.26
C THR A 467 7.36 32.18 -13.57
N THR A 468 7.81 32.93 -12.56
CA THR A 468 8.38 34.28 -12.69
C THR A 468 9.91 34.29 -12.58
N THR A 469 10.57 35.32 -13.10
CA THR A 469 12.03 35.48 -13.01
C THR A 469 12.50 36.11 -11.70
N SER A 470 11.60 36.72 -10.94
CA SER A 470 11.81 37.24 -9.59
C SER A 470 10.54 37.11 -8.75
N ALA A 471 10.73 37.08 -7.43
CA ALA A 471 9.65 37.04 -6.45
C ALA A 471 10.01 37.93 -5.25
N SER A 472 9.03 38.63 -4.71
CA SER A 472 9.17 39.37 -3.46
C SER A 472 8.88 38.45 -2.27
N VAL A 473 9.72 38.54 -1.25
CA VAL A 473 9.53 37.93 0.07
C VAL A 473 9.25 39.07 1.03
N GLU A 474 8.01 39.15 1.49
CA GLU A 474 7.53 40.22 2.37
C GLU A 474 6.91 39.60 3.62
N VAL A 475 7.40 40.02 4.79
CA VAL A 475 6.89 39.57 6.08
C VAL A 475 6.84 40.77 7.03
N ASP A 476 5.63 41.25 7.30
CA ASP A 476 5.39 42.35 8.24
C ASP A 476 5.80 41.95 9.67
N SER A 477 6.49 42.81 10.40
CA SER A 477 6.91 42.57 11.78
C SER A 477 7.54 41.18 11.95
N LEU A 478 8.51 40.84 11.11
CA LEU A 478 9.14 39.52 11.11
C LEU A 478 9.80 39.25 12.46
N PHE A 479 10.55 40.22 13.00
CA PHE A 479 11.25 40.09 14.27
C PHE A 479 11.37 41.45 14.97
N GLU A 480 11.05 41.50 16.27
CA GLU A 480 11.11 42.72 17.11
C GLU A 480 10.47 43.98 16.49
N GLY A 481 9.34 43.82 15.79
CA GLY A 481 8.64 44.95 15.16
C GLY A 481 9.20 45.37 13.80
N VAL A 482 10.28 44.75 13.33
CA VAL A 482 10.93 45.08 12.05
C VAL A 482 10.31 44.29 10.91
N ASP A 483 9.80 45.00 9.91
CA ASP A 483 9.34 44.42 8.65
C ASP A 483 10.51 43.87 7.84
N PHE A 484 10.29 42.78 7.11
CA PHE A 484 11.26 42.25 6.17
C PHE A 484 10.73 42.28 4.75
N SER A 485 11.50 42.89 3.85
CA SER A 485 11.27 42.83 2.41
C SER A 485 12.57 42.54 1.67
N ALA A 486 12.53 41.56 0.78
CA ALA A 486 13.61 41.21 -0.12
C ALA A 486 13.07 40.70 -1.45
N THR A 487 13.76 40.99 -2.54
CA THR A 487 13.48 40.39 -3.85
C THR A 487 14.50 39.29 -4.13
N VAL A 488 14.02 38.09 -4.42
CA VAL A 488 14.85 36.96 -4.84
C VAL A 488 14.64 36.75 -6.34
N THR A 489 15.73 36.61 -7.10
CA THR A 489 15.65 36.25 -8.52
C THR A 489 15.76 34.75 -8.72
N ARG A 490 15.22 34.22 -9.82
CA ARG A 490 15.35 32.80 -10.18
C ARG A 490 16.82 32.39 -10.28
N ALA A 491 17.66 33.22 -10.90
CA ALA A 491 19.10 32.98 -10.98
C ALA A 491 19.76 32.87 -9.59
N LYS A 492 19.33 33.71 -8.62
CA LYS A 492 19.82 33.61 -7.25
C LYS A 492 19.35 32.31 -6.59
N PHE A 493 18.07 31.97 -6.69
CA PHE A 493 17.54 30.70 -6.20
C PHE A 493 18.28 29.50 -6.80
N GLU A 494 18.53 29.50 -8.10
CA GLU A 494 19.26 28.43 -8.77
C GLU A 494 20.70 28.31 -8.25
N SER A 495 21.40 29.44 -8.04
CA SER A 495 22.75 29.45 -7.48
C SER A 495 22.83 28.94 -6.04
N LEU A 496 21.79 29.16 -5.24
CA LEU A 496 21.73 28.67 -3.86
C LEU A 496 21.58 27.14 -3.80
N ASN A 497 21.11 26.52 -4.88
CA ASN A 497 20.69 25.13 -4.91
C ASN A 497 21.46 24.29 -5.94
N GLU A 498 22.57 24.80 -6.46
CA GLU A 498 23.36 24.15 -7.51
C GLU A 498 23.83 22.73 -7.11
N GLU A 499 24.27 22.57 -5.86
CA GLU A 499 24.68 21.26 -5.33
C GLU A 499 23.53 20.25 -5.27
N LEU A 500 22.32 20.71 -4.90
CA LEU A 500 21.12 19.85 -4.86
C LEU A 500 20.71 19.39 -6.26
N PHE A 501 20.76 20.28 -7.26
CA PHE A 501 20.49 19.91 -8.65
C PHE A 501 21.53 18.93 -9.21
N LYS A 502 22.80 19.12 -8.87
CA LYS A 502 23.87 18.21 -9.28
C LYS A 502 23.70 16.82 -8.67
N ARG A 503 23.28 16.72 -7.40
CA ARG A 503 22.94 15.43 -6.76
C ARG A 503 21.81 14.71 -7.49
N CYS A 504 20.82 15.45 -8.01
CA CYS A 504 19.76 14.87 -8.83
C CYS A 504 20.32 14.25 -10.13
N GLU A 505 21.17 15.00 -10.84
CA GLU A 505 21.86 14.56 -12.08
C GLU A 505 22.71 13.31 -11.88
N GLU A 506 23.52 13.30 -10.82
CA GLU A 506 24.39 12.16 -10.48
C GLU A 506 23.58 10.90 -10.19
N THR A 507 22.39 11.06 -9.58
CA THR A 507 21.50 9.93 -9.28
C THR A 507 20.87 9.36 -10.54
N VAL A 508 20.37 10.21 -11.45
CA VAL A 508 19.87 9.77 -12.77
C VAL A 508 20.94 8.99 -13.53
N SER A 509 22.18 9.50 -13.54
CA SER A 509 23.31 8.85 -14.18
C SER A 509 23.64 7.47 -13.58
N LYS A 510 23.57 7.34 -12.25
CA LYS A 510 23.75 6.05 -11.57
C LYS A 510 22.66 5.06 -11.95
N VAL A 511 21.39 5.48 -11.93
CA VAL A 511 20.25 4.60 -12.26
C VAL A 511 20.30 4.12 -13.71
N LEU A 512 20.69 4.98 -14.66
CA LEU A 512 20.96 4.58 -16.05
C LEU A 512 22.06 3.51 -16.14
N ALA A 513 23.18 3.71 -15.44
CA ALA A 513 24.28 2.75 -15.41
C ALA A 513 23.85 1.40 -14.81
N ASP A 514 23.05 1.42 -13.74
CA ASP A 514 22.52 0.22 -13.09
C ASP A 514 21.53 -0.53 -13.99
N ALA A 515 20.68 0.19 -14.72
CA ALA A 515 19.79 -0.36 -15.74
C ALA A 515 20.54 -0.85 -16.99
N LYS A 516 21.83 -0.48 -17.13
CA LYS A 516 22.65 -0.70 -18.33
C LYS A 516 22.02 -0.10 -19.59
N MET A 517 21.48 1.11 -19.43
CA MET A 517 20.82 1.87 -20.48
C MET A 517 21.54 3.19 -20.69
N SER A 518 21.59 3.66 -21.94
CA SER A 518 22.01 5.01 -22.26
C SER A 518 20.81 5.97 -22.26
N PRO A 519 21.01 7.30 -22.21
CA PRO A 519 19.92 8.26 -22.29
C PRO A 519 19.01 8.08 -23.52
N GLU A 520 19.56 7.59 -24.63
CA GLU A 520 18.84 7.34 -25.87
C GLU A 520 17.89 6.13 -25.80
N ASP A 521 18.15 5.18 -24.90
CA ASP A 521 17.30 4.00 -24.68
C ASP A 521 16.00 4.33 -23.94
N ILE A 522 15.97 5.47 -23.24
CA ILE A 522 14.78 5.93 -22.52
C ILE A 522 13.80 6.49 -23.53
N THR A 523 12.59 5.97 -23.56
CA THR A 523 11.49 6.42 -24.42
C THR A 523 10.92 7.74 -23.91
N ASP A 524 10.52 7.78 -22.64
CA ASP A 524 9.91 8.93 -22.00
C ASP A 524 10.50 9.23 -20.62
N VAL A 525 10.49 10.52 -20.26
CA VAL A 525 10.88 11.01 -18.93
C VAL A 525 9.66 11.64 -18.28
N VAL A 526 9.17 11.02 -17.21
CA VAL A 526 7.94 11.40 -16.51
C VAL A 526 8.30 12.11 -15.20
N LEU A 527 7.70 13.27 -14.97
CA LEU A 527 7.94 14.10 -13.78
C LEU A 527 6.85 13.87 -12.73
N VAL A 528 7.27 13.62 -11.50
CA VAL A 528 6.40 13.38 -10.34
C VAL A 528 6.90 14.22 -9.17
N GLY A 529 5.98 14.68 -8.32
CA GLY A 529 6.32 15.51 -7.16
C GLY A 529 6.43 17.00 -7.49
N GLY A 530 5.91 17.84 -6.59
CA GLY A 530 5.75 19.27 -6.82
C GLY A 530 7.06 20.05 -7.11
N SER A 531 8.20 19.56 -6.63
CA SER A 531 9.50 20.24 -6.86
C SER A 531 10.02 20.05 -8.29
N THR A 532 9.46 19.11 -9.08
CA THR A 532 9.77 19.00 -10.52
C THR A 532 9.24 20.17 -11.34
N ARG A 533 8.37 21.02 -10.77
CA ARG A 533 7.91 22.27 -11.38
C ARG A 533 9.01 23.34 -11.47
N ILE A 534 10.14 23.15 -10.77
CA ILE A 534 11.30 24.04 -10.84
C ILE A 534 11.91 24.01 -12.26
N PRO A 535 12.00 25.15 -12.98
CA PRO A 535 12.49 25.18 -14.37
C PRO A 535 13.91 24.65 -14.55
N LYS A 536 14.78 24.86 -13.56
CA LYS A 536 16.16 24.34 -13.58
C LYS A 536 16.21 22.82 -13.58
N VAL A 537 15.34 22.15 -12.82
CA VAL A 537 15.23 20.67 -12.80
C VAL A 537 14.84 20.16 -14.18
N GLN A 538 13.81 20.76 -14.80
CA GLN A 538 13.36 20.38 -16.15
C GLN A 538 14.43 20.63 -17.22
N THR A 539 15.12 21.77 -17.14
CA THR A 539 16.18 22.12 -18.09
C THR A 539 17.35 21.16 -17.99
N LEU A 540 17.75 20.80 -16.77
CA LEU A 540 18.81 19.83 -16.50
C LEU A 540 18.43 18.45 -17.04
N LEU A 541 17.21 17.97 -16.76
CA LEU A 541 16.75 16.68 -17.26
C LEU A 541 16.65 16.66 -18.79
N SER A 542 16.06 17.68 -19.41
CA SER A 542 15.98 17.75 -20.86
C SER A 542 17.39 17.72 -21.49
N ALA A 543 18.37 18.44 -20.91
CA ALA A 543 19.75 18.40 -21.37
C ALA A 543 20.40 17.01 -21.25
N LEU A 544 20.18 16.30 -20.13
CA LEU A 544 20.67 14.93 -19.93
C LEU A 544 20.14 13.94 -20.97
N PHE A 545 18.91 14.13 -21.43
CA PHE A 545 18.27 13.29 -22.43
C PHE A 545 18.33 13.91 -23.84
N GLY A 546 19.39 14.69 -24.14
CA GLY A 546 19.67 15.17 -25.50
C GLY A 546 18.68 16.22 -26.04
N GLY A 547 18.07 17.01 -25.16
CA GLY A 547 17.04 17.99 -25.50
C GLY A 547 15.64 17.40 -25.64
N LYS A 548 15.43 16.16 -25.15
CA LYS A 548 14.12 15.50 -25.16
C LYS A 548 13.07 16.33 -24.40
N GLU A 549 11.85 16.34 -24.93
CA GLU A 549 10.69 16.91 -24.25
C GLU A 549 10.26 15.99 -23.09
N LEU A 550 10.06 16.58 -21.91
CA LEU A 550 9.66 15.85 -20.72
C LEU A 550 8.14 15.63 -20.73
N SER A 551 7.71 14.44 -20.34
CA SER A 551 6.28 14.09 -20.31
C SER A 551 5.53 14.90 -19.26
N LYS A 552 4.37 15.42 -19.68
CA LYS A 552 3.41 16.15 -18.86
C LYS A 552 2.03 15.50 -18.88
N SER A 553 1.96 14.22 -19.27
CA SER A 553 0.68 13.50 -19.43
C SER A 553 -0.03 13.26 -18.11
N ILE A 554 0.73 13.11 -17.02
CA ILE A 554 0.17 12.88 -15.68
C ILE A 554 0.33 14.10 -14.78
N ASN A 555 -0.58 14.25 -13.81
CA ASN A 555 -0.46 15.28 -12.78
C ASN A 555 0.59 14.87 -11.73
N PRO A 556 1.67 15.66 -11.54
CA PRO A 556 2.76 15.30 -10.63
C PRO A 556 2.35 15.22 -9.16
N ASP A 557 1.23 15.84 -8.77
CA ASP A 557 0.74 15.86 -7.38
C ASP A 557 -0.28 14.74 -7.08
N GLU A 558 -0.78 14.04 -8.12
CA GLU A 558 -1.86 13.05 -8.00
C GLU A 558 -1.46 11.66 -8.51
N ALA A 559 -0.45 11.57 -9.40
CA ALA A 559 -0.04 10.34 -10.08
C ALA A 559 0.27 9.17 -9.14
N VAL A 560 0.89 9.45 -7.99
CA VAL A 560 1.27 8.43 -7.02
C VAL A 560 0.03 7.82 -6.37
N ALA A 561 -0.89 8.65 -5.87
CA ALA A 561 -2.16 8.18 -5.31
C ALA A 561 -3.01 7.46 -6.37
N TYR A 562 -2.96 7.94 -7.62
CA TYR A 562 -3.63 7.30 -8.74
C TYR A 562 -3.14 5.86 -8.91
N GLY A 563 -1.82 5.66 -9.04
CA GLY A 563 -1.24 4.32 -9.17
C GLY A 563 -1.49 3.41 -7.98
N ALA A 564 -1.49 3.96 -6.77
CA ALA A 564 -1.85 3.22 -5.57
C ALA A 564 -3.30 2.73 -5.62
N ALA A 565 -4.23 3.55 -6.14
CA ALA A 565 -5.64 3.17 -6.31
C ALA A 565 -5.81 2.09 -7.38
N VAL A 566 -5.06 2.16 -8.49
CA VAL A 566 -4.98 1.07 -9.49
C VAL A 566 -4.55 -0.23 -8.83
N GLN A 567 -3.47 -0.19 -8.05
CA GLN A 567 -2.98 -1.37 -7.33
C GLN A 567 -4.02 -1.90 -6.33
N GLY A 568 -4.75 -1.01 -5.65
CA GLY A 568 -5.88 -1.36 -4.79
C GLY A 568 -6.98 -2.10 -5.55
N ALA A 569 -7.35 -1.62 -6.74
CA ALA A 569 -8.33 -2.26 -7.61
C ALA A 569 -7.91 -3.69 -7.99
N ILE A 570 -6.65 -3.88 -8.40
CA ILE A 570 -6.09 -5.19 -8.74
C ILE A 570 -6.17 -6.15 -7.54
N LEU A 571 -5.80 -5.68 -6.35
CA LEU A 571 -5.80 -6.49 -5.13
C LEU A 571 -7.21 -6.79 -4.59
N SER A 572 -8.17 -5.90 -4.83
CA SER A 572 -9.59 -6.13 -4.51
C SER A 572 -10.24 -7.18 -5.42
N GLY A 573 -9.60 -7.54 -6.54
CA GLY A 573 -10.12 -8.51 -7.49
C GLY A 573 -11.15 -7.94 -8.46
N ILE A 574 -11.20 -6.61 -8.62
CA ILE A 574 -11.92 -5.97 -9.72
C ILE A 574 -11.27 -6.40 -11.03
N ARG A 575 -12.01 -7.15 -11.84
CA ARG A 575 -11.55 -7.69 -13.12
C ARG A 575 -12.22 -6.94 -14.26
N ASN A 576 -11.48 -6.03 -14.89
CA ASN A 576 -11.82 -5.49 -16.21
C ASN A 576 -10.65 -5.70 -17.17
N ASP A 577 -10.82 -5.37 -18.45
CA ASP A 577 -9.77 -5.56 -19.47
C ASP A 577 -8.50 -4.76 -19.14
N ALA A 578 -8.63 -3.63 -18.43
CA ALA A 578 -7.52 -2.77 -18.02
C ALA A 578 -6.71 -3.32 -16.82
N THR A 579 -7.32 -4.05 -15.88
CA THR A 579 -6.63 -4.59 -14.68
C THR A 579 -6.19 -6.04 -14.84
N ASN A 580 -6.79 -6.81 -15.76
CA ASN A 580 -6.48 -8.23 -15.96
C ASN A 580 -5.11 -8.51 -16.60
N SER A 581 -4.53 -7.51 -17.28
CA SER A 581 -3.25 -7.61 -17.99
C SER A 581 -2.07 -6.98 -17.23
N LEU A 582 -2.33 -6.30 -16.10
CA LEU A 582 -1.29 -5.59 -15.35
C LEU A 582 -0.48 -6.53 -14.46
N LEU A 583 0.81 -6.67 -14.77
CA LEU A 583 1.78 -7.38 -13.94
C LEU A 583 2.87 -6.42 -13.52
N LEU A 584 2.99 -6.19 -12.21
CA LEU A 584 4.05 -5.38 -11.64
C LEU A 584 5.19 -6.28 -11.13
N VAL A 585 6.42 -6.01 -11.57
CA VAL A 585 7.66 -6.61 -11.10
C VAL A 585 8.55 -5.49 -10.57
N ASP A 586 8.59 -5.33 -9.25
CA ASP A 586 9.42 -4.35 -8.55
C ASP A 586 10.76 -4.96 -8.13
N VAL A 587 11.66 -4.16 -7.55
CA VAL A 587 13.01 -4.58 -7.14
C VAL A 587 13.37 -4.11 -5.72
N THR A 588 14.36 -4.74 -5.09
CA THR A 588 14.97 -4.23 -3.85
C THR A 588 15.95 -3.08 -4.15
N PRO A 589 15.90 -1.92 -3.45
CA PRO A 589 16.75 -0.77 -3.76
C PRO A 589 18.20 -0.93 -3.29
N LEU A 590 18.43 -1.76 -2.27
CA LEU A 590 19.73 -1.97 -1.63
C LEU A 590 20.12 -3.45 -1.63
N SER A 591 21.43 -3.70 -1.66
CA SER A 591 22.01 -5.04 -1.50
C SER A 591 21.86 -5.49 -0.05
N LEU A 592 21.50 -6.76 0.15
CA LEU A 592 21.30 -7.40 1.43
C LEU A 592 22.30 -8.52 1.63
N GLY A 593 22.88 -8.58 2.83
CA GLY A 593 23.97 -9.49 3.14
C GLY A 593 24.15 -9.72 4.63
N ILE A 594 25.12 -10.56 4.95
CA ILE A 594 25.53 -10.79 6.34
C ILE A 594 26.99 -10.39 6.56
N GLU A 595 27.33 -10.10 7.81
CA GLU A 595 28.72 -9.97 8.24
C GLU A 595 29.45 -11.33 8.13
N THR A 596 30.72 -11.26 7.73
CA THR A 596 31.66 -12.40 7.72
C THR A 596 33.00 -11.97 8.30
N VAL A 597 33.86 -12.94 8.62
CA VAL A 597 35.24 -12.75 9.09
C VAL A 597 35.90 -11.51 8.47
N GLY A 598 36.38 -10.61 9.33
CA GLY A 598 37.06 -9.37 8.91
C GLY A 598 36.13 -8.17 8.72
N LYS A 599 34.90 -8.21 9.26
CA LYS A 599 33.89 -7.14 9.17
C LYS A 599 33.52 -6.77 7.73
N VAL A 600 33.52 -7.78 6.85
CA VAL A 600 33.16 -7.62 5.43
C VAL A 600 31.76 -8.15 5.18
N MET A 601 30.98 -7.41 4.39
CA MET A 601 29.64 -7.82 4.00
C MET A 601 29.69 -8.88 2.89
N SER A 602 29.12 -10.05 3.16
CA SER A 602 28.83 -11.07 2.15
C SER A 602 27.44 -10.81 1.59
N VAL A 603 27.35 -10.29 0.37
CA VAL A 603 26.07 -9.99 -0.29
C VAL A 603 25.38 -11.28 -0.76
N LEU A 604 24.13 -11.50 -0.35
CA LEU A 604 23.26 -12.60 -0.80
C LEU A 604 22.29 -12.15 -1.89
N ILE A 605 21.65 -10.99 -1.71
CA ILE A 605 20.73 -10.39 -2.67
C ILE A 605 21.32 -9.05 -3.07
N LYS A 606 21.53 -8.83 -4.37
CA LYS A 606 22.05 -7.54 -4.87
C LYS A 606 20.91 -6.54 -5.01
N ARG A 607 21.21 -5.24 -4.91
CA ARG A 607 20.27 -4.19 -5.33
C ARG A 607 19.76 -4.41 -6.75
N ASN A 608 18.57 -3.89 -7.03
CA ASN A 608 17.81 -4.08 -8.26
C ASN A 608 17.44 -5.55 -8.57
N THR A 609 17.51 -6.47 -7.59
CA THR A 609 16.96 -7.82 -7.76
C THR A 609 15.44 -7.76 -7.69
N ALA A 610 14.76 -8.35 -8.67
CA ALA A 610 13.30 -8.44 -8.72
C ALA A 610 12.72 -9.11 -7.47
N ILE A 611 11.62 -8.57 -6.94
CA ILE A 611 10.91 -9.08 -5.76
C ILE A 611 9.50 -9.58 -6.13
N PRO A 612 8.96 -10.61 -5.45
CA PRO A 612 9.56 -11.35 -4.33
C PRO A 612 10.71 -12.27 -4.75
N VAL A 613 11.68 -12.50 -3.85
CA VAL A 613 12.85 -13.34 -4.13
C VAL A 613 13.30 -14.12 -2.89
N ARG A 614 13.81 -15.34 -3.11
CA ARG A 614 14.43 -16.19 -2.09
C ARG A 614 15.83 -16.60 -2.51
N LYS A 615 16.83 -16.35 -1.67
CA LYS A 615 18.22 -16.77 -1.89
C LYS A 615 18.76 -17.49 -0.65
N THR A 616 19.46 -18.59 -0.85
CA THR A 616 20.10 -19.36 0.22
C THR A 616 21.59 -19.49 -0.06
N ARG A 617 22.42 -19.31 0.95
CA ARG A 617 23.87 -19.55 0.90
C ARG A 617 24.31 -20.31 2.16
N VAL A 618 25.29 -21.20 1.99
CA VAL A 618 25.87 -21.96 3.10
C VAL A 618 27.05 -21.18 3.67
N TYR A 619 27.05 -21.03 4.99
CA TYR A 619 28.12 -20.48 5.82
C TYR A 619 28.65 -21.56 6.77
N THR A 620 29.74 -21.26 7.46
CA THR A 620 30.40 -22.19 8.39
C THR A 620 30.94 -21.44 9.61
N THR A 621 31.35 -22.19 10.63
CA THR A 621 31.91 -21.61 11.87
C THR A 621 33.30 -21.02 11.66
N GLU A 622 33.60 -19.98 12.43
CA GLU A 622 34.88 -19.26 12.36
C GLU A 622 35.91 -19.87 13.32
N GLU A 623 35.44 -20.51 14.39
CA GLU A 623 36.25 -21.12 15.44
C GLU A 623 35.99 -22.63 15.61
N ASP A 624 37.00 -23.33 16.13
CA ASP A 624 36.90 -24.76 16.46
C ASP A 624 35.93 -24.96 17.64
N TYR A 625 35.03 -25.94 17.49
CA TYR A 625 34.04 -26.33 18.50
C TYR A 625 33.01 -25.26 18.87
N GLN A 626 32.81 -24.26 17.99
CA GLN A 626 31.75 -23.26 18.10
C GLN A 626 30.37 -23.95 18.08
N THR A 627 29.55 -23.67 19.11
CA THR A 627 28.22 -24.29 19.28
C THR A 627 27.06 -23.36 18.92
N ALA A 628 27.36 -22.10 18.61
CA ALA A 628 26.42 -21.09 18.16
C ALA A 628 27.09 -20.10 17.19
N VAL A 629 26.35 -19.60 16.21
CA VAL A 629 26.81 -18.60 15.22
C VAL A 629 25.87 -17.40 15.26
N ASP A 630 26.45 -16.20 15.28
CA ASP A 630 25.71 -14.94 15.15
C ASP A 630 25.56 -14.58 13.69
N VAL A 631 24.33 -14.26 13.28
CA VAL A 631 23.99 -13.84 11.92
C VAL A 631 23.63 -12.35 11.98
N CYS A 632 24.62 -11.49 11.74
CA CYS A 632 24.42 -10.04 11.65
C CYS A 632 24.04 -9.65 10.22
N ILE A 633 22.88 -9.01 10.04
CA ILE A 633 22.30 -8.68 8.74
C ILE A 633 22.44 -7.19 8.45
N TYR A 634 22.84 -6.89 7.22
CA TYR A 634 23.13 -5.53 6.76
C TYR A 634 22.46 -5.25 5.41
N GLU A 635 22.19 -3.98 5.16
CA GLU A 635 21.85 -3.43 3.86
C GLU A 635 22.84 -2.32 3.45
N GLY A 636 23.21 -2.29 2.17
CA GLY A 636 24.08 -1.27 1.61
C GLY A 636 25.12 -1.82 0.61
N GLU A 637 25.84 -0.89 -0.02
CA GLU A 637 26.77 -1.18 -1.12
C GLU A 637 28.25 -1.11 -0.72
N ARG A 638 28.56 -0.82 0.55
CA ARG A 638 29.94 -0.71 1.04
C ARG A 638 30.48 -2.11 1.35
N ALA A 639 31.79 -2.31 1.17
CA ALA A 639 32.42 -3.59 1.49
C ALA A 639 32.51 -3.85 3.01
N CYS A 640 32.80 -2.82 3.80
CA CYS A 640 32.88 -2.90 5.26
C CYS A 640 31.49 -2.70 5.89
N VAL A 641 31.09 -3.60 6.79
CA VAL A 641 29.76 -3.56 7.43
C VAL A 641 29.54 -2.31 8.28
N GLU A 642 30.60 -1.70 8.83
CA GLU A 642 30.52 -0.47 9.64
C GLU A 642 30.06 0.75 8.83
N SER A 643 30.13 0.69 7.50
CA SER A 643 29.65 1.74 6.59
C SER A 643 28.29 1.40 5.96
N ASN A 644 27.67 0.30 6.37
CA ASN A 644 26.35 -0.12 5.90
C ASN A 644 25.35 -0.03 7.05
N ASN A 645 24.05 -0.07 6.72
CA ASN A 645 23.02 -0.05 7.74
C ASN A 645 22.83 -1.46 8.32
N LYS A 646 22.90 -1.59 9.65
CA LYS A 646 22.64 -2.85 10.35
C LYS A 646 21.15 -3.02 10.52
N LEU A 647 20.60 -4.06 9.91
CA LEU A 647 19.16 -4.34 9.95
C LEU A 647 18.74 -5.20 11.15
N GLY A 648 19.64 -6.01 11.68
CA GLY A 648 19.36 -6.86 12.83
C GLY A 648 20.39 -7.96 13.01
N GLU A 649 20.25 -8.73 14.08
CA GLU A 649 21.08 -9.90 14.35
C GLU A 649 20.28 -10.99 15.06
N PHE A 650 20.68 -12.24 14.88
CA PHE A 650 20.18 -13.35 15.66
C PHE A 650 21.21 -14.47 15.77
N THR A 651 21.12 -15.25 16.84
CA THR A 651 22.03 -16.36 17.10
C THR A 651 21.37 -17.69 16.75
N ILE A 652 22.03 -18.52 15.94
CA ILE A 652 21.69 -19.94 15.80
C ILE A 652 22.52 -20.76 16.77
N SER A 653 21.87 -21.34 17.79
CA SER A 653 22.48 -22.23 18.77
C SER A 653 22.16 -23.70 18.52
N GLY A 654 22.98 -24.61 19.06
CA GLY A 654 22.77 -26.06 18.92
C GLY A 654 23.54 -26.68 17.75
N LEU A 655 24.66 -26.06 17.38
CA LEU A 655 25.63 -26.65 16.46
C LEU A 655 26.40 -27.76 17.19
N GLU A 656 26.70 -28.84 16.47
CA GLU A 656 27.58 -29.88 16.98
C GLU A 656 29.01 -29.36 17.15
N ARG A 657 29.71 -29.83 18.18
CA ARG A 657 31.13 -29.51 18.37
C ARG A 657 31.96 -30.15 17.24
N ALA A 658 32.31 -29.35 16.25
CA ALA A 658 33.10 -29.74 15.08
C ALA A 658 34.25 -28.76 14.86
N LYS A 659 35.24 -29.11 14.01
CA LYS A 659 36.31 -28.15 13.66
C LYS A 659 35.74 -27.00 12.83
N ARG A 660 36.40 -25.84 12.86
CA ARG A 660 36.03 -24.71 12.01
C ARG A 660 35.95 -25.15 10.54
N GLY A 661 34.95 -24.68 9.81
CA GLY A 661 34.74 -25.09 8.42
C GLY A 661 33.91 -26.37 8.22
N GLU A 662 33.66 -27.16 9.27
CA GLU A 662 32.86 -28.40 9.17
C GLU A 662 31.33 -28.16 9.28
N PRO A 663 30.83 -27.33 10.22
CA PRO A 663 29.41 -26.99 10.28
C PRO A 663 28.91 -26.33 9.00
N GLN A 664 27.67 -26.64 8.59
CA GLN A 664 27.06 -26.09 7.38
C GLN A 664 25.76 -25.39 7.75
N VAL A 665 25.84 -24.07 7.91
CA VAL A 665 24.70 -23.21 8.27
C VAL A 665 24.13 -22.61 7.00
N GLU A 666 22.94 -23.07 6.59
CA GLU A 666 22.19 -22.49 5.48
C GLU A 666 21.48 -21.22 5.94
N VAL A 667 21.94 -20.07 5.46
CA VAL A 667 21.28 -18.78 5.66
C VAL A 667 20.44 -18.47 4.42
N THR A 668 19.16 -18.20 4.63
CA THR A 668 18.16 -17.90 3.60
C THR A 668 17.61 -16.50 3.82
N PHE A 669 17.66 -15.68 2.77
CA PHE A 669 17.02 -14.38 2.69
C PHE A 669 15.80 -14.49 1.78
N GLU A 670 14.65 -14.01 2.24
CA GLU A 670 13.40 -13.96 1.50
C GLU A 670 12.82 -12.55 1.57
N ILE A 671 12.66 -11.90 0.43
CA ILE A 671 11.99 -10.60 0.32
C ILE A 671 10.60 -10.83 -0.25
N ASP A 672 9.58 -10.31 0.43
CA ASP A 672 8.19 -10.43 -0.01
C ASP A 672 7.81 -9.36 -1.07
N ALA A 673 6.54 -9.33 -1.46
CA ALA A 673 6.03 -8.37 -2.45
C ALA A 673 5.88 -6.93 -1.92
N ASN A 674 6.08 -6.68 -0.63
CA ASN A 674 6.13 -5.35 -0.01
C ASN A 674 7.59 -4.84 0.11
N GLY A 675 8.58 -5.68 -0.22
CA GLY A 675 9.99 -5.39 -0.02
C GLY A 675 10.49 -5.68 1.39
N ILE A 676 9.74 -6.47 2.20
CA ILE A 676 10.09 -6.77 3.60
C ILE A 676 10.95 -8.03 3.67
N LEU A 677 12.04 -7.98 4.44
CA LEU A 677 13.03 -9.06 4.56
C LEU A 677 12.71 -10.07 5.67
N ASN A 678 12.73 -11.35 5.32
CA ASN A 678 12.74 -12.48 6.25
C ASN A 678 14.07 -13.24 6.13
N VAL A 679 14.75 -13.48 7.26
CA VAL A 679 16.02 -14.20 7.29
C VAL A 679 15.90 -15.43 8.18
N SER A 680 16.28 -16.59 7.64
CA SER A 680 16.34 -17.83 8.41
C SER A 680 17.72 -18.48 8.29
N ALA A 681 18.19 -19.08 9.37
CA ALA A 681 19.38 -19.91 9.40
C ALA A 681 19.02 -21.33 9.84
N ARG A 682 19.61 -22.33 9.18
CA ARG A 682 19.44 -23.74 9.54
C ARG A 682 20.75 -24.49 9.41
N ASP A 683 21.17 -25.17 10.47
CA ASP A 683 22.27 -26.13 10.38
C ASP A 683 21.82 -27.41 9.66
N LYS A 684 22.57 -27.83 8.65
CA LYS A 684 22.20 -28.99 7.82
C LYS A 684 22.34 -30.33 8.56
N LYS A 685 23.19 -30.40 9.59
CA LYS A 685 23.50 -31.66 10.29
C LYS A 685 22.56 -31.87 11.48
N THR A 686 22.48 -30.90 12.38
CA THR A 686 21.66 -30.98 13.60
C THR A 686 20.20 -30.62 13.34
N GLY A 687 19.92 -29.90 12.24
CA GLY A 687 18.60 -29.36 11.97
C GLY A 687 18.22 -28.19 12.86
N ALA A 688 19.14 -27.72 13.73
CA ALA A 688 18.96 -26.50 14.50
C ALA A 688 18.58 -25.37 13.55
N LYS A 689 17.60 -24.57 13.96
CA LYS A 689 17.10 -23.45 13.17
C LYS A 689 16.89 -22.25 14.06
N ALA A 690 17.20 -21.09 13.51
CA ALA A 690 16.78 -19.80 14.04
C ALA A 690 16.28 -19.00 12.85
N GLU A 691 15.14 -18.36 13.00
CA GLU A 691 14.62 -17.47 11.98
C GLU A 691 14.21 -16.18 12.64
N THR A 692 14.35 -15.11 11.90
CA THR A 692 13.86 -13.80 12.28
C THR A 692 13.27 -13.16 11.03
N THR A 693 12.08 -12.61 11.17
CA THR A 693 11.69 -11.55 10.24
C THR A 693 12.56 -10.37 10.62
N ILE A 694 13.41 -9.91 9.71
CA ILE A 694 14.26 -8.76 9.98
C ILE A 694 13.33 -7.56 10.01
N SER A 695 12.88 -7.30 11.22
CA SER A 695 12.12 -6.15 11.65
C SER A 695 12.75 -5.83 12.98
N ASN A 696 13.66 -4.86 12.98
CA ASN A 696 14.69 -4.74 14.01
C ASN A 696 14.07 -4.62 15.42
N ASN A 697 14.58 -5.39 16.39
CA ASN A 697 14.12 -5.37 17.79
C ASN A 697 14.40 -4.03 18.51
N SER A 698 15.22 -3.15 17.92
CA SER A 698 15.66 -1.89 18.52
C SER A 698 15.05 -0.66 17.82
N GLY A 699 13.73 -0.65 17.61
CA GLY A 699 13.06 0.47 16.92
C GLY A 699 11.60 0.21 16.56
N ARG A 700 11.21 -1.05 16.36
CA ARG A 700 9.84 -1.42 15.98
C ARG A 700 8.84 -1.35 17.14
N LEU A 701 7.59 -1.04 16.83
CA LEU A 701 6.46 -1.17 17.74
C LEU A 701 6.12 -2.65 17.92
N SER A 702 6.09 -3.13 19.17
CA SER A 702 5.59 -4.46 19.45
C SER A 702 4.11 -4.57 19.04
N GLN A 703 3.57 -5.77 18.85
CA GLN A 703 2.13 -5.91 18.61
C GLN A 703 1.31 -5.31 19.76
N GLU A 704 1.82 -5.41 21.00
CA GLU A 704 1.20 -4.78 22.18
C GLU A 704 1.24 -3.25 22.10
N ASP A 705 2.34 -2.65 21.62
CA ASP A 705 2.41 -1.21 21.36
C ASP A 705 1.44 -0.78 20.26
N ILE A 706 1.38 -1.54 19.15
CA ILE A 706 0.44 -1.25 18.06
C ILE A 706 -0.99 -1.32 18.58
N ASP A 707 -1.35 -2.36 19.33
CA ASP A 707 -2.70 -2.52 19.89
C ASP A 707 -3.03 -1.40 20.88
N ARG A 708 -2.06 -0.98 21.70
CA ARG A 708 -2.19 0.19 22.59
C ARG A 708 -2.40 1.48 21.79
N MET A 709 -1.60 1.72 20.77
CA MET A 709 -1.69 2.91 19.91
C MET A 709 -2.99 2.93 19.10
N VAL A 710 -3.46 1.79 18.63
CA VAL A 710 -4.79 1.64 18.00
C VAL A 710 -5.88 2.03 19.00
N SER A 711 -5.81 1.53 20.23
CA SER A 711 -6.77 1.89 21.29
C SER A 711 -6.72 3.39 21.63
N GLU A 712 -5.53 3.99 21.69
CA GLU A 712 -5.35 5.42 21.90
C GLU A 712 -5.90 6.24 20.71
N ALA A 713 -5.63 5.82 19.47
CA ALA A 713 -6.19 6.42 18.26
C ALA A 713 -7.72 6.34 18.23
N GLU A 714 -8.32 5.21 18.64
CA GLU A 714 -9.77 5.06 18.78
C GLU A 714 -10.35 5.98 19.88
N LYS A 715 -9.61 6.20 20.98
CA LYS A 715 -10.00 7.15 22.01
C LYS A 715 -9.99 8.57 21.45
N PHE A 716 -8.91 8.99 20.78
CA PHE A 716 -8.85 10.31 20.14
C PHE A 716 -9.97 10.50 19.12
N LYS A 717 -10.27 9.48 18.30
CA LYS A 717 -11.40 9.53 17.36
C LYS A 717 -12.75 9.76 18.05
N LYS A 718 -12.97 9.18 19.24
CA LYS A 718 -14.19 9.42 20.02
C LYS A 718 -14.24 10.85 20.55
N ASP A 719 -13.12 11.35 21.09
CA ASP A 719 -13.00 12.73 21.55
C ASP A 719 -13.26 13.72 20.40
N ASP A 720 -12.66 13.49 19.23
CA ASP A 720 -12.82 14.31 18.02
C ASP A 720 -14.30 14.31 17.56
N ALA A 721 -14.98 13.16 17.60
CA ALA A 721 -16.40 13.05 17.26
C ALA A 721 -17.34 13.74 18.26
N GLU A 722 -17.01 13.71 19.56
CA GLU A 722 -17.76 14.43 20.59
C GLU A 722 -17.60 15.95 20.44
N MET A 723 -16.37 16.39 20.14
CA MET A 723 -16.08 17.80 19.85
C MET A 723 -16.81 18.28 18.59
N LEU A 724 -16.84 17.48 17.52
CA LEU A 724 -17.58 17.80 16.32
C LEU A 724 -19.07 18.01 16.62
N ARG A 725 -19.70 17.10 17.38
CA ARG A 725 -21.10 17.26 17.81
C ARG A 725 -21.33 18.53 18.62
N ARG A 726 -20.40 18.89 19.49
CA ARG A 726 -20.45 20.14 20.26
C ARG A 726 -20.41 21.37 19.34
N ILE A 727 -19.52 21.37 18.35
CA ILE A 727 -19.42 22.46 17.35
C ILE A 727 -20.70 22.52 16.51
N GLU A 728 -21.23 21.39 16.05
CA GLU A 728 -22.50 21.34 15.31
C GLU A 728 -23.66 21.89 16.14
N ALA A 729 -23.78 21.51 17.42
CA ALA A 729 -24.80 22.04 18.32
C ALA A 729 -24.64 23.54 18.58
N ARG A 730 -23.40 24.03 18.68
CA ARG A 730 -23.10 25.47 18.81
C ARG A 730 -23.54 26.23 17.56
N ASN A 731 -23.15 25.76 16.38
CA ASN A 731 -23.53 26.36 15.10
C ASN A 731 -25.05 26.34 14.88
N ASP A 732 -25.71 25.24 15.25
CA ASP A 732 -27.17 25.11 15.17
C ASP A 732 -27.88 26.08 16.12
N LEU A 733 -27.38 26.24 17.35
CA LEU A 733 -27.86 27.25 18.29
C LEU A 733 -27.62 28.68 17.76
N GLU A 734 -26.45 28.97 17.21
CA GLU A 734 -26.13 30.28 16.63
C GLU A 734 -27.05 30.61 15.44
N GLN A 735 -27.22 29.68 14.50
CA GLN A 735 -28.15 29.84 13.38
C GLN A 735 -29.60 29.97 13.84
N PHE A 736 -29.99 29.27 14.91
CA PHE A 736 -31.30 29.44 15.52
C PHE A 736 -31.45 30.85 16.09
N ILE A 737 -30.49 31.34 16.88
CA ILE A 737 -30.46 32.68 17.46
C ILE A 737 -30.59 33.74 16.36
N TYR A 738 -29.82 33.67 15.28
CA TYR A 738 -29.89 34.64 14.19
C TYR A 738 -31.28 34.69 13.54
N ARG A 739 -31.86 33.53 13.18
CA ARG A 739 -33.22 33.45 12.61
C ARG A 739 -34.27 33.94 13.59
N ALA A 740 -34.12 33.61 14.86
CA ALA A 740 -35.00 34.01 15.94
C ALA A 740 -35.02 35.54 16.13
N ILE A 741 -33.86 36.21 16.09
CA ILE A 741 -33.77 37.67 16.16
C ILE A 741 -34.52 38.32 14.99
N GLU A 742 -34.33 37.81 13.78
CA GLU A 742 -34.99 38.35 12.59
C GLU A 742 -36.52 38.28 12.70
N ILE A 743 -37.06 37.12 13.10
CA ILE A 743 -38.51 36.93 13.22
C ILE A 743 -39.09 37.73 14.39
N ALA A 744 -38.40 37.81 15.54
CA ALA A 744 -38.83 38.63 16.66
C ALA A 744 -38.91 40.12 16.27
N ARG A 745 -37.96 40.59 15.45
CA ARG A 745 -37.93 41.95 14.91
C ARG A 745 -39.08 42.22 13.94
N GLU A 746 -39.41 41.27 13.06
CA GLU A 746 -40.55 41.36 12.14
C GLU A 746 -41.90 41.39 12.87
N LYS A 747 -42.04 40.61 13.95
CA LYS A 747 -43.26 40.58 14.78
C LYS A 747 -43.37 41.76 15.76
N GLY A 748 -42.30 42.53 15.96
CA GLY A 748 -42.25 43.64 16.91
C GLY A 748 -42.20 43.22 18.38
N GLU A 749 -41.73 41.99 18.67
CA GLU A 749 -41.66 41.43 20.02
C GLU A 749 -40.33 41.79 20.71
N THR A 750 -40.23 43.02 21.23
CA THR A 750 -38.99 43.57 21.80
C THR A 750 -38.44 42.77 23.00
N GLU A 751 -39.31 42.19 23.83
CA GLU A 751 -38.90 41.40 25.00
C GLU A 751 -38.29 40.03 24.60
N ALA A 752 -38.85 39.41 23.55
CA ALA A 752 -38.30 38.20 22.95
C ALA A 752 -36.95 38.51 22.28
N GLU A 753 -36.86 39.62 21.51
CA GLU A 753 -35.61 40.05 20.88
C GLU A 753 -34.47 40.23 21.89
N ASN A 754 -34.73 40.90 23.02
CA ASN A 754 -33.74 41.09 24.08
C ASN A 754 -33.29 39.75 24.69
N SER A 755 -34.23 38.85 24.97
CA SER A 755 -33.90 37.53 25.52
C SER A 755 -33.05 36.67 24.57
N ILE A 756 -33.25 36.83 23.26
CA ILE A 756 -32.45 36.11 22.24
C ILE A 756 -31.05 36.73 22.13
N ARG A 757 -30.92 38.05 22.26
CA ARG A 757 -29.61 38.74 22.32
C ARG A 757 -28.83 38.31 23.56
N ASP A 758 -29.47 38.19 24.72
CA ASP A 758 -28.82 37.67 25.93
C ASP A 758 -28.31 36.23 25.74
N ALA A 759 -29.00 35.42 24.93
CA ALA A 759 -28.54 34.08 24.60
C ALA A 759 -27.38 34.05 23.59
N ARG A 760 -27.29 35.04 22.70
CA ARG A 760 -26.12 35.26 21.84
C ARG A 760 -24.92 35.67 22.69
N ASP A 761 -25.08 36.65 23.55
CA ASP A 761 -24.01 37.14 24.42
C ASP A 761 -23.54 36.01 25.37
N TRP A 762 -24.48 35.20 25.90
CA TRP A 762 -24.14 33.97 26.62
C TRP A 762 -23.33 32.98 25.78
N LEU A 763 -23.68 32.79 24.50
CA LEU A 763 -22.96 31.88 23.61
C LEU A 763 -21.53 32.36 23.36
N GLU A 764 -21.33 33.67 23.20
CA GLU A 764 -20.02 34.32 23.07
C GLU A 764 -19.18 34.14 24.34
N ASP A 765 -19.77 34.32 25.52
CA ASP A 765 -19.08 34.21 26.80
C ASP A 765 -18.77 32.76 27.25
N HIS A 766 -19.41 31.75 26.63
CA HIS A 766 -19.27 30.34 26.99
C HIS A 766 -18.77 29.51 25.79
N GLU A 767 -17.56 29.82 25.29
CA GLU A 767 -16.92 29.06 24.22
C GLU A 767 -16.71 27.58 24.57
N ASP A 768 -16.54 27.26 25.84
CA ASP A 768 -16.30 25.93 26.39
C ASP A 768 -17.59 25.16 26.77
N ALA A 769 -18.77 25.74 26.54
CA ALA A 769 -20.06 25.14 26.87
C ALA A 769 -20.17 23.69 26.37
N THR A 770 -20.65 22.80 27.23
CA THR A 770 -20.85 21.39 26.91
C THR A 770 -21.97 21.21 25.88
N LEU A 771 -21.95 20.09 25.16
CA LEU A 771 -23.01 19.72 24.21
C LEU A 771 -24.41 19.84 24.84
N ARG A 772 -24.54 19.38 26.09
CA ARG A 772 -25.80 19.44 26.83
C ARG A 772 -26.24 20.86 27.13
N GLU A 773 -25.33 21.74 27.54
CA GLU A 773 -25.65 23.14 27.81
C GLU A 773 -26.11 23.87 26.55
N LEU A 774 -25.46 23.62 25.41
CA LEU A 774 -25.84 24.17 24.11
C LEU A 774 -27.25 23.68 23.70
N GLU A 775 -27.51 22.37 23.80
CA GLU A 775 -28.83 21.79 23.50
C GLU A 775 -29.93 22.31 24.44
N ASP A 776 -29.65 22.40 25.74
CA ASP A 776 -30.60 22.90 26.74
C ASP A 776 -30.90 24.39 26.51
N LYS A 777 -29.88 25.21 26.20
CA LYS A 777 -30.06 26.63 25.84
C LYS A 777 -30.93 26.78 24.59
N LYS A 778 -30.68 25.96 23.54
CA LYS A 778 -31.52 25.94 22.33
C LYS A 778 -32.97 25.60 22.67
N ARG A 779 -33.21 24.51 23.43
CA ARG A 779 -34.56 24.09 23.86
C ARG A 779 -35.26 25.12 24.74
N MET A 780 -34.52 25.94 25.49
CA MET A 780 -35.09 27.06 26.24
C MET A 780 -35.57 28.15 25.29
N LEU A 781 -34.75 28.55 24.32
CA LEU A 781 -35.13 29.55 23.33
C LEU A 781 -36.30 29.08 22.45
N GLU A 782 -36.31 27.83 22.00
CA GLU A 782 -37.43 27.23 21.26
C GLU A 782 -38.75 27.25 22.05
N ARG A 783 -38.68 27.16 23.39
CA ARG A 783 -39.87 27.25 24.25
C ARG A 783 -40.35 28.69 24.45
N MET A 784 -39.42 29.64 24.51
CA MET A 784 -39.72 31.07 24.64
C MET A 784 -40.31 31.62 23.35
N ILE A 785 -39.75 31.21 22.21
CA ILE A 785 -40.17 31.61 20.88
C ILE A 785 -41.16 30.58 20.36
N ARG A 786 -42.41 30.65 20.84
CA ARG A 786 -43.51 29.92 20.19
C ARG A 786 -43.76 30.58 18.83
N PHE A 787 -43.23 29.99 17.76
CA PHE A 787 -43.58 30.37 16.39
C PHE A 787 -45.07 30.18 16.11
#